data_AF-A0A0B2VAJ7-F1
#
_entry.id   AF-A0A0B2VAJ7-F1
#
_cell.length_a   1.000
_cell.length_b   1.000
_cell.length_c   1.000
_cell.angle_alpha   90.00
_cell.angle_beta   90.00
_cell.angle_gamma   90.00
#
_symmetry.space_group_name_H-M   'P 1'
#
loop_
_entity.id
_entity.type
_entity.pdbx_description
1 polymer ?
#
loop_
_entity_poly.entity_id
_entity_poly.type
_entity_poly.pdbx_seq_one_letter_code
_entity_poly.pdbx_strand_id
1 'polypeptide(L)'
;MAGSNQLIRVVLGWTPHLGDLYNSILDEPCSRCCLGSDPVHNVDVTALNKTTCQIGSANTIFDVCLGFGLPPEQLISVVLRDTVQNEMLSELMNVSDNEDVTTIALYYEHETKKEQVNLIGCKMCFEAMKESTHVVCSIQYGYRATVVVQIDRAEGGEEIREVQRKLTIVRSFILGEDGVTEADVKETGYKQLFNASFRMNTSEQNSLLAFAKLLKRLPLQKDIKEEGTHVKMSPTSLIQSLYGLEESMFAKEMNAANIEEVRKYFFDFDEAVKSLKRVQKMASRYCSLFPNEIEIYTMDLLLRVNDKRRDAQEVFWKGVTALREGAQESMNLKQFLDDEDVFSPDDIWKCIGDLSYVFQKPEEIKELKRLGVTVVSDADGFEELSNISEVFVLFACLCSPDQYYEANKSFFLETCSKFKRAFVDSDLIGHLQKVKDIKESSVRLYRDGICVEEDVFRFYELLKNNNVLKNIGEFQTERRPIRRVLAQLVCPGGKSRCSAEVRVWTCYACETAVEYGFDSHFYCECGRYPVMNAAFFCNDAHHGNSFATFDTEDDIHSAVRSIPPCMDCNVLLLGESGCGKSTWINGIINYLSADNLFEAAKRELRYVIPSSFTMEDNDKQVKTICVGSSKNEVFKTGQSATQRPRSYTFNFGNRLMRFIDVPGIGDVRGASKDRENLDALLRFIEKLPELHAICILLPPNTSRLTVTLKYCLNELLAHLHKNATANIVFCFTKTRTTFYRAGESLKTLKSYLDDYHLDIPLIDETMYYFDNEAFRLLCAEQGGVRFPEDERNSYAASWLKSSSETIRLLQHAIAAPAHKMRETVSINEMRGVIERLTPLLAEFSTNIQTNIRLIEENRKEFELLAQKSDNLSSRADVVQVTIERTDIDYPRTVCVAGTCIETRSIPGTDEVQRYYKQTCHDHCFLKGIERERYPDIRLKECWAMNGTQCQQCGCGWDHHMHIYYMQEQKSVSIRDPYVERLIAENADKGTVLTAHLNSLERMKEVHERNYRKLTRYCATFGAFLRSNSIVPYNDAMIEYLDYSITVAKQDAQQTGSSLRVQRLKQFKMEYEEELRILRDESVGVNQISPSHVNRLKEKMFAIPEFGAKIKSALQRRTHMEETENDDDFGELHAQFPLDRFKHATSAVVSHRSVAVSADPSQCCEVQM
;
A
#
# COMPACT_ATOMS: atom_id res chain seq x y z
N MET A 1 -75.81 21.41 9.13
CA MET A 1 -74.40 21.07 9.42
C MET A 1 -74.19 21.00 10.92
N ALA A 2 -74.84 20.04 11.57
CA ALA A 2 -74.79 19.85 13.02
C ALA A 2 -74.71 18.34 13.25
N GLY A 3 -73.56 17.85 13.68
CA GLY A 3 -73.36 16.41 13.89
C GLY A 3 -71.98 15.91 14.32
N SER A 4 -70.89 16.68 14.23
CA SER A 4 -69.54 16.08 14.35
C SER A 4 -68.53 16.72 15.33
N ASN A 5 -68.90 17.66 16.21
CA ASN A 5 -67.95 18.25 17.17
C ASN A 5 -68.42 18.07 18.63
N GLN A 6 -68.66 16.85 19.08
CA GLN A 6 -68.98 16.60 20.50
C GLN A 6 -67.90 15.71 21.13
N LEU A 7 -67.25 16.24 22.17
CA LEU A 7 -66.19 15.56 22.90
C LEU A 7 -66.81 14.58 23.91
N ILE A 8 -66.30 13.36 23.96
CA ILE A 8 -66.68 12.37 24.97
C ILE A 8 -65.47 12.09 25.86
N ARG A 9 -65.68 12.05 27.18
CA ARG A 9 -64.67 11.65 28.15
C ARG A 9 -65.27 10.69 29.18
N VAL A 10 -64.48 9.73 29.58
CA VAL A 10 -64.73 8.89 30.75
C VAL A 10 -64.45 9.71 32.00
N VAL A 11 -65.32 9.61 33.01
CA VAL A 11 -65.13 10.34 34.27
C VAL A 11 -64.12 9.59 35.15
N LEU A 12 -63.00 10.24 35.49
CA LEU A 12 -61.93 9.68 36.31
C LEU A 12 -61.61 10.63 37.46
N GLY A 13 -61.89 10.24 38.71
CA GLY A 13 -61.45 11.06 39.86
C GLY A 13 -62.30 12.28 40.23
N TRP A 14 -63.32 12.65 39.43
CA TRP A 14 -64.14 13.86 39.68
C TRP A 14 -65.66 13.58 39.58
N THR A 15 -66.47 14.53 40.08
CA THR A 15 -67.95 14.43 40.05
C THR A 15 -68.52 15.47 39.08
N PRO A 16 -69.02 15.06 37.89
CA PRO A 16 -69.51 15.99 36.89
C PRO A 16 -70.91 16.54 37.19
N HIS A 17 -71.14 17.79 36.83
CA HIS A 17 -72.44 18.45 36.80
C HIS A 17 -72.71 19.05 35.41
N LEU A 18 -73.99 19.14 35.03
CA LEU A 18 -74.37 19.76 33.76
C LEU A 18 -73.99 21.24 33.78
N GLY A 19 -73.32 21.70 32.72
CA GLY A 19 -72.77 23.05 32.65
C GLY A 19 -71.36 23.21 33.23
N ASP A 20 -70.76 22.15 33.78
CA ASP A 20 -69.35 22.19 34.18
C ASP A 20 -68.47 22.48 32.98
N LEU A 21 -67.47 23.33 33.19
CA LEU A 21 -66.51 23.70 32.16
C LEU A 21 -65.33 22.73 32.15
N TYR A 22 -64.75 22.53 30.96
CA TYR A 22 -63.68 21.57 30.76
C TYR A 22 -62.59 22.13 29.84
N ASN A 23 -61.33 21.89 30.21
CA ASN A 23 -60.17 22.22 29.39
C ASN A 23 -59.67 20.94 28.72
N SER A 24 -60.00 20.74 27.44
CA SER A 24 -59.58 19.58 26.65
C SER A 24 -58.13 19.66 26.16
N ILE A 25 -57.48 20.84 26.23
CA ILE A 25 -56.04 20.98 25.96
C ILE A 25 -55.26 20.26 27.06
N LEU A 26 -55.57 20.57 28.31
CA LEU A 26 -54.99 19.92 29.50
C LEU A 26 -55.69 18.63 29.89
N ASP A 27 -56.85 18.37 29.30
CA ASP A 27 -57.76 17.26 29.58
C ASP A 27 -58.18 17.13 31.05
N GLU A 28 -58.61 18.26 31.62
CA GLU A 28 -58.97 18.40 33.03
C GLU A 28 -60.27 19.22 33.21
N PRO A 29 -61.08 18.91 34.24
CA PRO A 29 -62.27 19.70 34.56
C PRO A 29 -61.87 21.08 35.13
N CYS A 30 -62.56 22.13 34.69
CA CYS A 30 -62.41 23.47 35.26
C CYS A 30 -63.22 23.57 36.55
N SER A 31 -62.75 24.34 37.53
CA SER A 31 -63.43 24.51 38.83
C SER A 31 -64.69 25.40 38.78
N ARG A 32 -65.28 25.62 37.60
CA ARG A 32 -66.39 26.57 37.37
C ARG A 32 -67.47 25.94 36.49
N CYS A 33 -68.73 26.28 36.77
CA CYS A 33 -69.89 25.90 35.97
C CYS A 33 -70.49 27.14 35.28
N CYS A 34 -70.80 27.05 34.00
CA CYS A 34 -71.34 28.17 33.24
C CYS A 34 -72.83 28.42 33.48
N LEU A 35 -73.56 27.49 34.09
CA LEU A 35 -75.00 27.61 34.36
C LEU A 35 -75.31 28.25 35.73
N GLY A 36 -74.29 28.58 36.53
CA GLY A 36 -74.47 29.15 37.87
C GLY A 36 -75.06 28.14 38.86
N SER A 37 -75.53 28.62 40.02
CA SER A 37 -76.07 27.79 41.10
C SER A 37 -77.60 27.54 41.02
N ASP A 38 -78.26 27.97 39.94
CA ASP A 38 -79.71 27.81 39.76
C ASP A 38 -80.04 26.45 39.10
N PRO A 39 -81.14 25.78 39.49
CA PRO A 39 -81.53 24.51 38.91
C PRO A 39 -81.85 24.66 37.42
N VAL A 40 -81.20 23.84 36.60
CA VAL A 40 -81.36 23.85 35.15
C VAL A 40 -82.77 23.37 34.78
N HIS A 41 -83.63 24.25 34.29
CA HIS A 41 -85.04 23.93 33.98
C HIS A 41 -85.26 23.21 32.63
N ASN A 42 -84.20 22.92 31.87
CA ASN A 42 -84.22 22.26 30.55
C ASN A 42 -83.33 21.00 30.52
N VAL A 43 -83.54 20.07 31.46
CA VAL A 43 -82.81 18.79 31.49
C VAL A 43 -83.73 17.65 31.07
N ASP A 44 -83.37 17.01 29.96
CA ASP A 44 -83.98 15.76 29.53
C ASP A 44 -83.29 14.60 30.26
N VAL A 45 -84.07 13.84 31.01
CA VAL A 45 -83.60 12.62 31.70
C VAL A 45 -84.11 11.40 30.95
N THR A 46 -83.17 10.62 30.40
CA THR A 46 -83.45 9.34 29.75
C THR A 46 -83.06 8.20 30.67
N ALA A 47 -83.99 7.32 31.03
CA ALA A 47 -83.66 6.10 31.75
C ALA A 47 -82.89 5.14 30.83
N LEU A 48 -81.78 4.59 31.34
CA LEU A 48 -80.99 3.56 30.68
C LEU A 48 -81.03 2.28 31.53
N ASN A 49 -80.88 1.13 30.90
CA ASN A 49 -80.76 -0.14 31.62
C ASN A 49 -79.89 -1.08 30.79
N LYS A 50 -78.60 -0.77 30.73
CA LYS A 50 -77.65 -1.48 29.87
C LYS A 50 -76.44 -1.90 30.69
N THR A 51 -76.19 -3.20 30.74
CA THR A 51 -75.00 -3.79 31.35
C THR A 51 -74.01 -4.21 30.29
N THR A 52 -72.76 -3.79 30.42
CA THR A 52 -71.63 -4.24 29.63
C THR A 52 -70.60 -4.92 30.55
N CYS A 53 -70.04 -6.02 30.07
CA CYS A 53 -69.00 -6.76 30.76
C CYS A 53 -68.01 -7.27 29.72
N GLN A 54 -66.72 -6.93 29.87
CA GLN A 54 -65.67 -7.21 28.91
C GLN A 54 -64.47 -7.85 29.60
N ILE A 55 -63.70 -8.66 28.88
CA ILE A 55 -62.48 -9.29 29.36
C ILE A 55 -61.34 -8.82 28.46
N GLY A 56 -60.25 -8.34 29.05
CA GLY A 56 -59.09 -7.82 28.34
C GLY A 56 -57.78 -8.16 29.03
N SER A 57 -56.66 -7.97 28.33
CA SER A 57 -55.34 -7.94 28.96
C SER A 57 -55.25 -6.74 29.90
N ALA A 58 -54.39 -6.84 30.91
CA ALA A 58 -54.04 -5.73 31.81
C ALA A 58 -52.52 -5.76 32.09
N ASN A 59 -51.73 -6.01 31.03
CA ASN A 59 -50.27 -6.17 31.14
C ASN A 59 -49.52 -4.83 30.99
N THR A 60 -50.18 -3.82 30.44
CA THR A 60 -49.66 -2.47 30.24
C THR A 60 -50.70 -1.45 30.69
N ILE A 61 -50.25 -0.23 30.98
CA ILE A 61 -51.14 0.90 31.28
C ILE A 61 -52.12 1.17 30.13
N PHE A 62 -51.68 0.98 28.88
CA PHE A 62 -52.51 1.11 27.68
C PHE A 62 -53.62 0.06 27.64
N ASP A 63 -53.32 -1.21 27.94
CA ASP A 63 -54.33 -2.27 28.00
C ASP A 63 -55.42 -1.95 29.04
N VAL A 64 -54.99 -1.47 30.22
CA VAL A 64 -55.91 -1.09 31.30
C VAL A 64 -56.80 0.05 30.83
N CYS A 65 -56.24 1.15 30.35
CA CYS A 65 -56.99 2.31 29.87
C CYS A 65 -57.96 1.97 28.73
N LEU A 66 -57.56 1.10 27.79
CA LEU A 66 -58.43 0.62 26.71
C LEU A 66 -59.59 -0.20 27.26
N GLY A 67 -59.35 -1.09 28.22
CA GLY A 67 -60.40 -1.87 28.90
C GLY A 67 -61.42 -1.00 29.64
N PHE A 68 -61.00 0.15 30.16
CA PHE A 68 -61.88 1.17 30.75
C PHE A 68 -62.69 1.99 29.72
N GLY A 69 -62.45 1.78 28.43
CA GLY A 69 -63.12 2.50 27.35
C GLY A 69 -62.67 3.97 27.22
N LEU A 70 -61.46 4.32 27.66
CA LEU A 70 -60.95 5.68 27.49
C LEU A 70 -60.80 6.01 25.99
N PRO A 71 -61.31 7.18 25.54
CA PRO A 71 -61.00 7.70 24.22
C PRO A 71 -59.49 7.87 24.02
N PRO A 72 -58.94 7.71 22.80
CA PRO A 72 -57.50 7.74 22.55
C PRO A 72 -56.76 8.98 23.07
N GLU A 73 -57.37 10.16 22.94
CA GLU A 73 -56.77 11.39 23.48
C GLU A 73 -56.74 11.43 25.00
N GLN A 74 -57.79 10.91 25.64
CA GLN A 74 -57.86 10.84 27.10
C GLN A 74 -56.86 9.84 27.65
N LEU A 75 -56.68 8.72 26.94
CA LEU A 75 -55.68 7.72 27.27
C LEU A 75 -54.28 8.35 27.31
N ILE A 76 -53.91 9.15 26.30
CA ILE A 76 -52.61 9.80 26.25
C ILE A 76 -52.42 10.77 27.42
N SER A 77 -53.44 11.56 27.74
CA SER A 77 -53.38 12.46 28.89
C SER A 77 -53.11 11.70 30.19
N VAL A 78 -53.75 10.55 30.38
CA VAL A 78 -53.55 9.69 31.55
C VAL A 78 -52.14 9.11 31.60
N VAL A 79 -51.61 8.60 30.48
CA VAL A 79 -50.27 7.98 30.42
C VAL A 79 -49.14 9.01 30.61
N LEU A 80 -49.30 10.22 30.06
CA LEU A 80 -48.23 11.23 30.08
C LEU A 80 -48.17 12.03 31.37
N ARG A 81 -49.30 12.32 32.00
CA ARG A 81 -49.30 13.17 33.20
C ARG A 81 -49.22 12.37 34.50
N ASP A 82 -49.41 11.06 34.44
CA ASP A 82 -49.60 10.23 35.63
C ASP A 82 -50.66 10.84 36.58
N THR A 83 -51.63 11.59 36.01
CA THR A 83 -52.66 12.37 36.72
C THR A 83 -53.80 11.49 37.19
N VAL A 84 -53.44 10.32 37.70
CA VAL A 84 -54.38 9.42 38.32
C VAL A 84 -54.56 9.86 39.76
N GLN A 85 -55.29 10.95 39.98
CA GLN A 85 -56.03 11.14 41.25
C GLN A 85 -57.27 10.21 41.30
N ASN A 86 -57.10 8.98 40.83
CA ASN A 86 -58.12 7.95 40.86
C ASN A 86 -57.50 6.69 41.43
N GLU A 87 -57.71 6.47 42.74
CA GLU A 87 -57.26 5.30 43.49
C GLU A 87 -57.47 3.99 42.69
N MET A 88 -58.55 3.92 41.91
CA MET A 88 -58.89 2.79 41.05
C MET A 88 -57.83 2.46 40.00
N LEU A 89 -57.36 3.46 39.26
CA LEU A 89 -56.35 3.24 38.22
C LEU A 89 -54.96 3.06 38.85
N SER A 90 -54.63 3.77 39.94
CA SER A 90 -53.35 3.60 40.64
C SER A 90 -53.19 2.22 41.28
N GLU A 91 -54.25 1.65 41.84
CA GLU A 91 -54.23 0.29 42.38
C GLU A 91 -54.05 -0.77 41.28
N LEU A 92 -54.59 -0.53 40.08
CA LEU A 92 -54.42 -1.41 38.93
C LEU A 92 -53.03 -1.27 38.31
N MET A 93 -52.42 -0.08 38.35
CA MET A 93 -51.06 0.18 37.86
C MET A 93 -49.98 -0.54 38.70
N ASN A 94 -50.17 -0.68 40.01
CA ASN A 94 -49.22 -1.40 40.89
C ASN A 94 -49.23 -2.94 40.71
N VAL A 95 -50.24 -3.49 40.04
CA VAL A 95 -50.45 -4.96 39.91
C VAL A 95 -49.70 -5.54 38.70
N SER A 96 -49.23 -4.70 37.75
CA SER A 96 -48.54 -5.12 36.53
C SER A 96 -47.01 -5.18 36.63
N ASP A 97 -46.42 -4.90 37.78
CA ASP A 97 -44.96 -4.71 37.94
C ASP A 97 -44.14 -5.99 38.15
N ASN A 98 -44.81 -7.15 38.24
CA ASN A 98 -44.17 -8.46 38.46
C ASN A 98 -44.04 -9.24 37.14
N GLU A 99 -42.80 -9.50 36.71
CA GLU A 99 -42.47 -9.98 35.36
C GLU A 99 -42.80 -11.44 35.08
N ASP A 100 -42.86 -12.24 36.14
CA ASP A 100 -43.27 -13.63 36.06
C ASP A 100 -44.79 -13.74 36.01
N VAL A 101 -45.54 -12.63 36.05
CA VAL A 101 -47.00 -12.63 36.15
C VAL A 101 -47.64 -12.06 34.88
N THR A 102 -48.58 -12.79 34.30
CA THR A 102 -49.49 -12.26 33.26
C THR A 102 -50.80 -11.85 33.89
N THR A 103 -51.35 -10.72 33.46
CA THR A 103 -52.50 -10.10 34.11
C THR A 103 -53.68 -10.00 33.13
N ILE A 104 -54.84 -10.50 33.55
CA ILE A 104 -56.10 -10.44 32.79
C ILE A 104 -57.14 -9.71 33.63
N ALA A 105 -57.90 -8.82 33.02
CA ALA A 105 -58.92 -8.03 33.69
C ALA A 105 -60.33 -8.27 33.13
N LEU A 106 -61.33 -8.17 34.01
CA LEU A 106 -62.75 -8.13 33.68
C LEU A 106 -63.31 -6.76 34.05
N TYR A 107 -63.83 -6.04 33.05
CA TYR A 107 -64.35 -4.69 33.15
C TYR A 107 -65.89 -4.74 33.09
N TYR A 108 -66.54 -4.23 34.14
CA TYR A 108 -67.99 -4.17 34.26
C TYR A 108 -68.47 -2.72 34.27
N GLU A 109 -69.49 -2.43 33.48
CA GLU A 109 -70.21 -1.16 33.51
C GLU A 109 -71.73 -1.37 33.40
N HIS A 110 -72.49 -0.63 34.18
CA HIS A 110 -73.95 -0.63 34.13
C HIS A 110 -74.49 0.79 34.04
N GLU A 111 -75.21 1.10 32.97
CA GLU A 111 -75.77 2.42 32.68
C GLU A 111 -77.22 2.52 33.19
N THR A 112 -77.50 3.49 34.06
CA THR A 112 -78.80 3.66 34.75
C THR A 112 -79.64 4.80 34.19
N LYS A 113 -79.01 5.93 33.88
CA LYS A 113 -79.69 7.10 33.32
C LYS A 113 -78.72 7.98 32.56
N LYS A 114 -79.27 8.84 31.72
CA LYS A 114 -78.56 9.91 31.02
C LYS A 114 -79.31 11.21 31.20
N GLU A 115 -78.62 12.22 31.70
CA GLU A 115 -79.12 13.59 31.81
C GLU A 115 -78.51 14.41 30.68
N GLN A 116 -79.31 15.22 30.01
CA GLN A 116 -78.87 16.06 28.91
C GLN A 116 -79.53 17.45 29.00
N VAL A 117 -78.72 18.50 28.96
CA VAL A 117 -79.20 19.89 28.95
C VAL A 117 -79.16 20.45 27.53
N ASN A 118 -80.23 21.16 27.14
CA ASN A 118 -80.18 22.06 25.99
C ASN A 118 -79.71 23.44 26.46
N LEU A 119 -78.49 23.81 26.08
CA LEU A 119 -77.88 25.08 26.49
C LEU A 119 -78.48 26.30 25.78
N ILE A 120 -79.21 26.11 24.67
CA ILE A 120 -79.83 27.22 23.91
C ILE A 120 -80.94 27.85 24.76
N GLY A 121 -80.79 29.14 25.07
CA GLY A 121 -81.75 29.91 25.86
C GLY A 121 -81.49 29.88 27.38
N CYS A 122 -80.45 29.18 27.85
CA CYS A 122 -80.03 29.24 29.25
C CYS A 122 -79.33 30.57 29.57
N LYS A 123 -79.43 31.04 30.83
CA LYS A 123 -78.63 32.16 31.34
C LYS A 123 -77.23 31.65 31.68
N MET A 124 -76.22 32.11 30.93
CA MET A 124 -74.85 31.57 31.04
C MET A 124 -73.86 32.62 31.57
N CYS A 125 -72.89 32.16 32.37
CA CYS A 125 -71.74 32.96 32.79
C CYS A 125 -70.60 32.83 31.76
N PHE A 126 -70.59 33.71 30.77
CA PHE A 126 -69.57 33.71 29.71
C PHE A 126 -68.17 34.06 30.22
N GLU A 127 -68.06 34.82 31.31
CA GLU A 127 -66.76 35.13 31.95
C GLU A 127 -66.07 33.88 32.48
N ALA A 128 -66.84 32.90 32.97
CA ALA A 128 -66.29 31.63 33.43
C ALA A 128 -65.71 30.78 32.28
N MET A 129 -66.15 31.02 31.02
CA MET A 129 -65.75 30.22 29.86
C MET A 129 -64.37 30.55 29.30
N LYS A 130 -63.75 31.68 29.71
CA LYS A 130 -62.48 32.16 29.13
C LYS A 130 -61.33 31.16 29.25
N GLU A 131 -61.31 30.34 30.29
CA GLU A 131 -60.26 29.35 30.58
C GLU A 131 -60.67 27.92 30.19
N SER A 132 -61.76 27.77 29.43
CA SER A 132 -62.36 26.47 29.10
C SER A 132 -62.58 26.32 27.60
N THR A 133 -62.47 25.09 27.12
CA THR A 133 -62.65 24.76 25.69
C THR A 133 -64.00 24.11 25.41
N HIS A 134 -64.59 23.50 26.45
CA HIS A 134 -65.77 22.67 26.34
C HIS A 134 -66.66 22.85 27.57
N VAL A 135 -67.94 22.53 27.42
CA VAL A 135 -68.92 22.48 28.52
C VAL A 135 -69.66 21.16 28.51
N VAL A 136 -69.90 20.60 29.70
CA VAL A 136 -70.65 19.36 29.90
C VAL A 136 -72.12 19.57 29.56
N CYS A 137 -72.57 18.95 28.47
CA CYS A 137 -73.95 19.02 27.98
C CYS A 137 -74.75 17.78 28.35
N SER A 138 -74.09 16.66 28.61
CA SER A 138 -74.76 15.43 29.03
C SER A 138 -73.86 14.60 29.92
N ILE A 139 -74.47 13.98 30.91
CA ILE A 139 -73.83 13.05 31.85
C ILE A 139 -74.59 11.73 31.78
N GLN A 140 -73.85 10.65 31.57
CA GLN A 140 -74.36 9.30 31.72
C GLN A 140 -74.00 8.81 33.12
N TYR A 141 -74.98 8.31 33.86
CA TYR A 141 -74.80 7.77 35.20
C TYR A 141 -74.86 6.25 35.19
N GLY A 142 -74.15 5.65 36.14
CA GLY A 142 -74.05 4.21 36.25
C GLY A 142 -73.08 3.73 37.33
N TYR A 143 -72.74 2.45 37.22
CA TYR A 143 -71.80 1.76 38.11
C TYR A 143 -70.66 1.14 37.30
N ARG A 144 -69.44 1.16 37.85
CA ARG A 144 -68.26 0.53 37.25
C ARG A 144 -67.50 -0.33 38.25
N ALA A 145 -66.97 -1.45 37.77
CA ALA A 145 -66.09 -2.30 38.57
C ALA A 145 -65.07 -3.01 37.66
N THR A 146 -63.85 -3.20 38.18
CA THR A 146 -62.78 -3.93 37.48
C THR A 146 -62.27 -5.04 38.38
N VAL A 147 -62.07 -6.23 37.82
CA VAL A 147 -61.41 -7.37 38.48
C VAL A 147 -60.13 -7.66 37.76
N VAL A 148 -59.04 -7.82 38.49
CA VAL A 148 -57.77 -8.25 37.93
C VAL A 148 -57.38 -9.62 38.46
N VAL A 149 -56.94 -10.48 37.55
CA VAL A 149 -56.41 -11.83 37.82
C VAL A 149 -54.96 -11.89 37.39
N GLN A 150 -54.08 -12.25 38.32
CA GLN A 150 -52.64 -12.44 38.12
C GLN A 150 -52.31 -13.93 37.93
N ILE A 151 -51.45 -14.24 36.95
CA ILE A 151 -51.06 -15.61 36.57
C ILE A 151 -49.53 -15.74 36.61
N ASP A 152 -48.98 -16.50 37.56
CA ASP A 152 -47.53 -16.76 37.65
C ASP A 152 -47.06 -17.77 36.57
N ARG A 153 -46.00 -17.42 35.83
CA ARG A 153 -45.38 -18.19 34.75
C ARG A 153 -44.29 -19.13 35.26
N ALA A 154 -43.75 -18.93 36.47
CA ALA A 154 -42.57 -19.64 36.95
C ALA A 154 -42.86 -21.05 37.49
N GLU A 155 -44.11 -21.35 37.88
CA GLU A 155 -44.50 -22.62 38.50
C GLU A 155 -45.65 -23.33 37.76
N GLY A 156 -45.46 -23.70 36.48
CA GLY A 156 -46.43 -24.56 35.78
C GLY A 156 -47.89 -24.09 35.83
N GLY A 157 -48.11 -22.78 35.92
CA GLY A 157 -49.42 -22.15 36.09
C GLY A 157 -50.37 -22.43 34.93
N GLU A 158 -51.68 -22.28 35.18
CA GLU A 158 -52.73 -22.49 34.16
C GLU A 158 -52.46 -21.65 32.90
N GLU A 159 -52.60 -22.26 31.72
CA GLU A 159 -52.46 -21.54 30.45
C GLU A 159 -53.40 -20.31 30.41
N ILE A 160 -52.91 -19.19 29.86
CA ILE A 160 -53.68 -17.93 29.69
C ILE A 160 -55.08 -18.18 29.11
N ARG A 161 -55.19 -19.12 28.17
CA ARG A 161 -56.45 -19.53 27.53
C ARG A 161 -57.47 -20.10 28.53
N GLU A 162 -56.99 -20.87 29.50
CA GLU A 162 -57.83 -21.46 30.54
C GLU A 162 -58.37 -20.39 31.49
N VAL A 163 -57.55 -19.39 31.83
CA VAL A 163 -57.98 -18.25 32.63
C VAL A 163 -59.04 -17.41 31.91
N GLN A 164 -58.85 -17.13 30.61
CA GLN A 164 -59.84 -16.43 29.79
C GLN A 164 -61.16 -17.20 29.70
N ARG A 165 -61.10 -18.53 29.55
CA ARG A 165 -62.28 -19.40 29.51
C ARG A 165 -63.08 -19.31 30.81
N LYS A 166 -62.41 -19.39 31.96
CA LYS A 166 -63.06 -19.28 33.27
C LYS A 166 -63.66 -17.90 33.53
N LEU A 167 -62.98 -16.82 33.15
CA LEU A 167 -63.55 -15.46 33.24
C LEU A 167 -64.74 -15.26 32.30
N THR A 168 -64.78 -15.96 31.16
CA THR A 168 -65.93 -15.93 30.24
C THR A 168 -67.18 -16.50 30.89
N ILE A 169 -67.07 -17.61 31.63
CA ILE A 169 -68.18 -18.19 32.41
C ILE A 169 -68.73 -17.16 33.42
N VAL A 170 -67.83 -16.42 34.07
CA VAL A 170 -68.17 -15.42 35.08
C VAL A 170 -68.89 -14.23 34.44
N ARG A 171 -68.40 -13.76 33.29
CA ARG A 171 -69.06 -12.74 32.46
C ARG A 171 -70.48 -13.17 32.07
N SER A 172 -70.66 -14.39 31.56
CA SER A 172 -71.96 -14.93 31.17
C SER A 172 -72.94 -15.00 32.35
N PHE A 173 -72.45 -15.38 33.54
CA PHE A 173 -73.27 -15.39 34.76
C PHE A 173 -73.74 -13.98 35.18
N ILE A 174 -72.86 -12.97 35.08
CA ILE A 174 -73.17 -11.57 35.40
C ILE A 174 -74.22 -11.02 34.42
N LEU A 175 -74.07 -11.30 33.12
CA LEU A 175 -75.00 -10.85 32.08
C LEU A 175 -76.34 -11.62 32.07
N GLY A 176 -76.41 -12.77 32.76
CA GLY A 176 -77.62 -13.58 32.82
C GLY A 176 -77.90 -14.38 31.55
N GLU A 177 -76.85 -14.79 30.84
CA GLU A 177 -76.95 -15.62 29.64
C GLU A 177 -77.47 -17.04 29.98
N ASP A 178 -78.30 -17.60 29.09
CA ASP A 178 -78.99 -18.88 29.31
C ASP A 178 -78.00 -20.04 29.51
N GLY A 179 -78.21 -20.84 30.56
CA GLY A 179 -77.46 -22.07 30.82
C GLY A 179 -76.28 -21.96 31.79
N VAL A 180 -75.96 -20.77 32.32
CA VAL A 180 -74.89 -20.57 33.32
C VAL A 180 -75.46 -20.35 34.73
N THR A 181 -75.08 -21.21 35.67
CA THR A 181 -75.56 -21.23 37.05
C THR A 181 -74.50 -20.78 38.06
N GLU A 182 -74.90 -20.58 39.32
CA GLU A 182 -73.95 -20.28 40.40
C GLU A 182 -72.93 -21.40 40.64
N ALA A 183 -73.28 -22.66 40.31
CA ALA A 183 -72.38 -23.80 40.45
C ALA A 183 -71.21 -23.70 39.46
N ASP A 184 -71.49 -23.29 38.22
CA ASP A 184 -70.49 -23.16 37.16
C ASP A 184 -69.43 -22.09 37.49
N VAL A 185 -69.85 -20.98 38.12
CA VAL A 185 -68.90 -19.95 38.59
C VAL A 185 -68.08 -20.45 39.78
N LYS A 186 -68.66 -21.25 40.68
CA LYS A 186 -67.96 -21.81 41.85
C LYS A 186 -66.88 -22.81 41.46
N GLU A 187 -67.09 -23.56 40.37
CA GLU A 187 -66.16 -24.57 39.85
C GLU A 187 -64.88 -23.97 39.24
N THR A 188 -64.86 -22.66 38.94
CA THR A 188 -63.68 -21.98 38.37
C THR A 188 -62.45 -21.93 39.29
N GLY A 189 -62.62 -22.05 40.62
CA GLY A 189 -61.53 -22.39 41.56
C GLY A 189 -60.54 -21.30 41.99
N TYR A 190 -60.68 -20.04 41.56
CA TYR A 190 -59.73 -18.96 41.93
C TYR A 190 -59.76 -18.58 43.41
N LYS A 191 -58.61 -18.68 44.10
CA LYS A 191 -58.44 -18.33 45.53
C LYS A 191 -57.37 -17.28 45.86
N GLN A 192 -56.58 -16.81 44.90
CA GLN A 192 -55.48 -15.86 45.17
C GLN A 192 -55.76 -14.45 44.60
N LEU A 193 -55.68 -13.48 45.53
CA LEU A 193 -55.58 -12.01 45.44
C LEU A 193 -56.55 -11.24 44.52
N PHE A 194 -57.39 -10.41 45.16
CA PHE A 194 -58.36 -9.51 44.57
C PHE A 194 -57.94 -8.06 44.83
N ASN A 195 -57.49 -7.32 43.81
CA ASN A 195 -57.64 -5.86 43.82
C ASN A 195 -58.87 -5.55 42.97
N ALA A 196 -60.03 -5.66 43.60
CA ALA A 196 -61.25 -5.07 43.06
C ALA A 196 -61.29 -3.63 43.56
N SER A 197 -60.88 -2.71 42.71
CA SER A 197 -60.94 -1.29 43.01
C SER A 197 -62.40 -0.85 42.95
N PHE A 198 -63.07 -0.86 44.09
CA PHE A 198 -64.48 -0.46 44.25
C PHE A 198 -64.56 0.98 44.72
N ARG A 199 -65.42 1.80 44.09
CA ARG A 199 -65.92 3.03 44.71
C ARG A 199 -67.14 2.79 45.59
N MET A 200 -67.05 1.80 46.47
CA MET A 200 -68.09 1.47 47.45
C MET A 200 -67.48 0.80 48.68
N ASN A 201 -67.69 1.40 49.86
CA ASN A 201 -67.32 0.82 51.15
C ASN A 201 -68.19 -0.39 51.48
N THR A 202 -67.77 -1.58 51.07
CA THR A 202 -68.30 -2.84 51.59
C THR A 202 -67.14 -3.79 51.90
N SER A 203 -66.95 -4.11 53.19
CA SER A 203 -65.87 -4.95 53.73
C SER A 203 -66.06 -6.46 53.50
N GLU A 204 -66.71 -6.86 52.42
CA GLU A 204 -66.93 -8.27 52.08
C GLU A 204 -66.44 -8.53 50.65
N GLN A 205 -65.41 -9.37 50.47
CA GLN A 205 -65.36 -10.48 49.48
C GLN A 205 -63.95 -11.08 49.27
N ASN A 206 -63.81 -12.39 49.53
CA ASN A 206 -62.60 -13.19 49.24
C ASN A 206 -62.83 -14.27 48.14
N SER A 207 -63.81 -14.10 47.25
CA SER A 207 -64.05 -15.06 46.16
C SER A 207 -64.72 -14.45 44.92
N LEU A 208 -64.35 -14.97 43.75
CA LEU A 208 -64.83 -14.52 42.44
C LEU A 208 -66.35 -14.72 42.26
N LEU A 209 -66.93 -15.76 42.89
CA LEU A 209 -68.38 -16.00 42.92
C LEU A 209 -69.11 -14.91 43.70
N ALA A 210 -68.59 -14.51 44.85
CA ALA A 210 -69.23 -13.49 45.68
C ALA A 210 -69.19 -12.12 44.98
N PHE A 211 -68.10 -11.84 44.27
CA PHE A 211 -67.99 -10.68 43.38
C PHE A 211 -68.99 -10.70 42.22
N ALA A 212 -69.08 -11.82 41.49
CA ALA A 212 -70.03 -11.96 40.39
C ALA A 212 -71.49 -11.80 40.85
N LYS A 213 -71.82 -12.28 42.07
CA LYS A 213 -73.14 -12.08 42.69
C LYS A 213 -73.41 -10.63 43.05
N LEU A 214 -72.41 -9.91 43.55
CA LEU A 214 -72.52 -8.49 43.86
C LEU A 214 -72.83 -7.69 42.59
N LEU A 215 -72.04 -7.87 41.52
CA LEU A 215 -72.26 -7.15 40.25
C LEU A 215 -73.64 -7.43 39.66
N LYS A 216 -74.09 -8.69 39.71
CA LYS A 216 -75.42 -9.08 39.22
C LYS A 216 -76.57 -8.42 40.01
N ARG A 217 -76.36 -8.11 41.29
CA ARG A 217 -77.37 -7.49 42.18
C ARG A 217 -77.27 -5.97 42.20
N LEU A 218 -76.15 -5.40 41.78
CA LEU A 218 -75.88 -3.96 41.85
C LEU A 218 -76.97 -3.09 41.18
N PRO A 219 -77.48 -3.43 39.97
CA PRO A 219 -78.58 -2.68 39.34
C PRO A 219 -79.89 -2.64 40.15
N LEU A 220 -80.06 -3.58 41.10
CA LEU A 220 -81.29 -3.74 41.88
C LEU A 220 -81.24 -3.03 43.23
N GLN A 221 -80.07 -2.51 43.64
CA GLN A 221 -79.88 -1.84 44.91
C GLN A 221 -80.09 -0.33 44.78
N LYS A 222 -81.08 0.22 45.50
CA LYS A 222 -81.44 1.64 45.45
C LYS A 222 -80.64 2.53 46.42
N ASP A 223 -79.92 1.92 47.36
CA ASP A 223 -79.18 2.63 48.41
C ASP A 223 -77.76 3.04 47.97
N ILE A 224 -77.38 2.65 46.76
CA ILE A 224 -76.08 2.96 46.17
C ILE A 224 -76.22 4.22 45.33
N LYS A 225 -75.34 5.20 45.56
CA LYS A 225 -75.30 6.43 44.77
C LYS A 225 -74.73 6.12 43.39
N GLU A 226 -75.51 6.41 42.35
CA GLU A 226 -75.05 6.37 40.96
C GLU A 226 -73.99 7.46 40.71
N GLU A 227 -72.93 7.15 39.97
CA GLU A 227 -71.87 8.10 39.59
C GLU A 227 -71.96 8.43 38.10
N GLY A 228 -71.51 9.63 37.70
CA GLY A 228 -71.31 9.95 36.29
C GLY A 228 -70.19 9.09 35.72
N THR A 229 -70.46 8.27 34.72
CA THR A 229 -69.47 7.38 34.08
C THR A 229 -68.88 7.99 32.80
N HIS A 230 -69.71 8.66 32.01
CA HIS A 230 -69.31 9.36 30.80
C HIS A 230 -69.90 10.76 30.75
N VAL A 231 -69.14 11.69 30.20
CA VAL A 231 -69.56 13.05 29.94
C VAL A 231 -69.46 13.33 28.44
N LYS A 232 -70.50 13.97 27.91
CA LYS A 232 -70.53 14.47 26.54
C LYS A 232 -70.56 15.98 26.57
N MET A 233 -69.61 16.59 25.88
CA MET A 233 -69.35 18.02 25.94
C MET A 233 -69.47 18.67 24.57
N SER A 234 -69.82 19.95 24.56
CA SER A 234 -69.81 20.78 23.36
C SER A 234 -68.76 21.87 23.47
N PRO A 235 -68.12 22.29 22.37
CA PRO A 235 -67.14 23.39 22.38
C PRO A 235 -67.76 24.69 22.91
N THR A 236 -67.02 25.41 23.75
CA THR A 236 -67.42 26.73 24.26
C THR A 236 -67.47 27.77 23.14
N SER A 237 -66.58 27.67 22.15
CA SER A 237 -66.58 28.53 20.95
C SER A 237 -67.88 28.43 20.16
N LEU A 238 -68.39 27.20 19.95
CA LEU A 238 -69.68 26.98 19.27
C LEU A 238 -70.82 27.66 20.03
N ILE A 239 -70.80 27.60 21.36
CA ILE A 239 -71.83 28.22 22.20
C ILE A 239 -71.71 29.74 22.18
N GLN A 240 -70.51 30.30 22.31
CA GLN A 240 -70.27 31.74 22.21
C GLN A 240 -70.72 32.29 20.85
N SER A 241 -70.40 31.58 19.77
CA SER A 241 -70.81 31.90 18.40
C SER A 241 -72.34 31.93 18.24
N LEU A 242 -73.06 30.96 18.82
CA LEU A 242 -74.52 30.94 18.84
C LEU A 242 -75.14 32.13 19.59
N TYR A 243 -74.40 32.75 20.51
CA TYR A 243 -74.82 33.93 21.28
C TYR A 243 -74.22 35.25 20.75
N GLY A 244 -73.51 35.23 19.60
CA GLY A 244 -72.92 36.41 18.97
C GLY A 244 -71.75 37.04 19.74
N LEU A 245 -71.05 36.25 20.56
CA LEU A 245 -69.88 36.67 21.33
C LEU A 245 -68.58 36.30 20.59
N GLU A 246 -67.48 36.99 20.91
CA GLU A 246 -66.14 36.58 20.43
C GLU A 246 -65.81 35.17 20.93
N GLU A 247 -65.31 34.32 20.02
CA GLU A 247 -64.92 32.96 20.33
C GLU A 247 -63.71 32.94 21.28
N SER A 248 -63.80 32.11 22.32
CA SER A 248 -62.71 31.87 23.28
C SER A 248 -61.81 30.71 22.84
N MET A 249 -61.01 30.19 23.79
CA MET A 249 -60.03 29.14 23.60
C MET A 249 -60.59 27.93 22.83
N PHE A 250 -59.95 27.55 21.73
CA PHE A 250 -60.32 26.42 20.88
C PHE A 250 -59.26 25.31 20.99
N ALA A 251 -59.69 24.07 21.22
CA ALA A 251 -58.82 22.90 21.19
C ALA A 251 -58.93 22.20 19.84
N LYS A 252 -57.80 21.85 19.22
CA LYS A 252 -57.75 20.96 18.08
C LYS A 252 -57.68 19.50 18.53
N GLU A 253 -58.37 18.63 17.81
CA GLU A 253 -58.22 17.18 17.96
C GLU A 253 -56.85 16.73 17.44
N MET A 254 -56.25 15.76 18.12
CA MET A 254 -55.01 15.14 17.67
C MET A 254 -55.26 14.16 16.54
N ASN A 255 -54.36 14.13 15.57
CA ASN A 255 -54.40 13.12 14.52
C ASN A 255 -54.06 11.72 15.08
N ALA A 256 -54.54 10.66 14.41
CA ALA A 256 -54.32 9.29 14.86
C ALA A 256 -52.84 8.85 14.84
N ALA A 257 -52.00 9.47 13.99
CA ALA A 257 -50.58 9.13 13.88
C ALA A 257 -49.79 9.55 15.13
N ASN A 258 -50.02 10.77 15.62
CA ASN A 258 -49.42 11.31 16.84
C ASN A 258 -49.87 10.51 18.07
N ILE A 259 -51.12 10.03 18.06
CA ILE A 259 -51.66 9.19 19.13
C ILE A 259 -50.94 7.83 19.18
N GLU A 260 -50.79 7.19 18.02
CA GLU A 260 -50.09 5.90 17.93
C GLU A 260 -48.59 6.03 18.22
N GLU A 261 -47.99 7.18 17.92
CA GLU A 261 -46.58 7.46 18.18
C GLU A 261 -46.26 7.48 19.68
N VAL A 262 -47.04 8.20 20.49
CA VAL A 262 -46.88 8.20 21.95
C VAL A 262 -47.10 6.79 22.52
N ARG A 263 -48.14 6.10 22.04
CA ARG A 263 -48.45 4.74 22.47
C ARG A 263 -47.28 3.78 22.20
N LYS A 264 -46.75 3.80 20.98
CA LYS A 264 -45.63 2.93 20.59
C LYS A 264 -44.39 3.22 21.43
N TYR A 265 -44.04 4.49 21.63
CA TYR A 265 -42.85 4.87 22.38
C TYR A 265 -42.84 4.30 23.81
N PHE A 266 -43.92 4.52 24.57
CA PHE A 266 -43.99 4.04 25.95
C PHE A 266 -44.15 2.53 26.05
N PHE A 267 -44.78 1.89 25.06
CA PHE A 267 -44.81 0.44 24.96
C PHE A 267 -43.39 -0.15 24.78
N ASP A 268 -42.62 0.38 23.83
CA ASP A 268 -41.24 -0.06 23.57
C ASP A 268 -40.34 0.21 24.80
N PHE A 269 -40.56 1.34 25.48
CA PHE A 269 -39.87 1.68 26.73
C PHE A 269 -40.16 0.67 27.84
N ASP A 270 -41.44 0.33 28.06
CA ASP A 270 -41.87 -0.65 29.07
C ASP A 270 -41.23 -2.03 28.84
N GLU A 271 -41.17 -2.49 27.59
CA GLU A 271 -40.55 -3.77 27.24
C GLU A 271 -39.03 -3.76 27.45
N ALA A 272 -38.37 -2.63 27.17
CA ALA A 272 -36.94 -2.47 27.44
C ALA A 272 -36.65 -2.50 28.95
N VAL A 273 -37.44 -1.80 29.78
CA VAL A 273 -37.29 -1.82 31.24
C VAL A 273 -37.48 -3.22 31.79
N LYS A 274 -38.49 -3.96 31.32
CA LYS A 274 -38.70 -5.36 31.73
C LYS A 274 -37.48 -6.23 31.40
N SER A 275 -36.89 -6.02 30.23
CA SER A 275 -35.70 -6.77 29.82
C SER A 275 -34.47 -6.43 30.67
N LEU A 276 -34.32 -5.16 31.07
CA LEU A 276 -33.25 -4.74 31.98
C LEU A 276 -33.39 -5.33 33.40
N LYS A 277 -34.61 -5.36 33.94
CA LYS A 277 -34.93 -6.05 35.21
C LYS A 277 -34.55 -7.54 35.17
N ARG A 278 -34.73 -8.22 34.03
CA ARG A 278 -34.25 -9.62 33.84
C ARG A 278 -32.72 -9.73 33.93
N VAL A 279 -32.00 -8.80 33.32
CA VAL A 279 -30.53 -8.75 33.40
C VAL A 279 -30.09 -8.60 34.86
N GLN A 280 -30.70 -7.67 35.60
CA GLN A 280 -30.43 -7.45 37.02
C GLN A 280 -30.69 -8.73 37.84
N LYS A 281 -31.84 -9.39 37.65
CA LYS A 281 -32.18 -10.64 38.34
C LYS A 281 -31.16 -11.75 38.06
N MET A 282 -30.65 -11.84 36.83
CA MET A 282 -29.60 -12.81 36.48
C MET A 282 -28.25 -12.47 37.11
N ALA A 283 -27.85 -11.21 37.08
CA ALA A 283 -26.63 -10.73 37.71
C ALA A 283 -26.63 -11.02 39.21
N SER A 284 -27.73 -10.71 39.91
CA SER A 284 -27.88 -11.03 41.34
C SER A 284 -27.91 -12.54 41.62
N ARG A 285 -28.58 -13.34 40.78
CA ARG A 285 -28.66 -14.81 40.98
C ARG A 285 -27.29 -15.48 40.86
N TYR A 286 -26.43 -14.98 39.96
CA TYR A 286 -25.11 -15.53 39.68
C TYR A 286 -24.00 -14.56 40.07
N CYS A 287 -24.20 -13.79 41.16
CA CYS A 287 -23.29 -12.72 41.57
C CYS A 287 -21.83 -13.19 41.77
N SER A 288 -21.60 -14.45 42.14
CA SER A 288 -20.25 -15.02 42.29
C SER A 288 -19.49 -15.23 40.97
N LEU A 289 -20.16 -15.11 39.82
CA LEU A 289 -19.55 -15.25 38.49
C LEU A 289 -19.25 -13.91 37.84
N PHE A 290 -19.61 -12.80 38.47
CA PHE A 290 -19.43 -11.45 37.95
C PHE A 290 -18.69 -10.57 38.96
N PRO A 291 -18.00 -9.51 38.52
CA PRO A 291 -17.54 -8.46 39.43
C PRO A 291 -18.72 -7.83 40.18
N ASN A 292 -18.52 -7.46 41.45
CA ASN A 292 -19.56 -6.84 42.29
C ASN A 292 -20.13 -5.56 41.66
N GLU A 293 -19.34 -4.89 40.83
CA GLU A 293 -19.69 -3.67 40.10
C GLU A 293 -20.87 -3.86 39.14
N ILE A 294 -21.10 -5.07 38.61
CA ILE A 294 -22.17 -5.34 37.64
C ILE A 294 -23.56 -5.29 38.29
N GLU A 295 -23.69 -5.84 39.49
CA GLU A 295 -24.95 -5.78 40.25
C GLU A 295 -25.28 -4.33 40.62
N ILE A 296 -24.27 -3.55 41.05
CA ILE A 296 -24.42 -2.13 41.35
C ILE A 296 -24.79 -1.34 40.08
N TYR A 297 -24.12 -1.61 38.97
CA TYR A 297 -24.35 -0.92 37.70
C TYR A 297 -25.77 -1.17 37.16
N THR A 298 -26.24 -2.41 37.17
CA THR A 298 -27.60 -2.76 36.70
C THR A 298 -28.68 -2.11 37.57
N MET A 299 -28.47 -2.04 38.89
CA MET A 299 -29.37 -1.34 39.80
C MET A 299 -29.41 0.17 39.54
N ASP A 300 -28.25 0.82 39.39
CA ASP A 300 -28.15 2.25 39.08
C ASP A 300 -28.75 2.60 37.71
N LEU A 301 -28.52 1.75 36.71
CA LEU A 301 -29.10 1.92 35.38
C LEU A 301 -30.63 1.87 35.43
N LEU A 302 -31.22 0.94 36.19
CA LEU A 302 -32.67 0.88 36.40
C LEU A 302 -33.25 2.16 37.00
N LEU A 303 -32.57 2.74 37.99
CA LEU A 303 -32.98 4.02 38.59
C LEU A 303 -32.93 5.15 37.56
N ARG A 304 -31.82 5.26 36.82
CA ARG A 304 -31.65 6.27 35.76
C ARG A 304 -32.71 6.15 34.66
N VAL A 305 -33.02 4.92 34.22
CA VAL A 305 -34.02 4.67 33.19
C VAL A 305 -35.42 5.11 33.67
N ASN A 306 -35.78 4.85 34.92
CA ASN A 306 -37.04 5.31 35.49
C ASN A 306 -37.13 6.84 35.58
N ASP A 307 -36.06 7.52 35.98
CA ASP A 307 -36.02 8.99 35.94
C ASP A 307 -36.20 9.52 34.52
N LYS A 308 -35.57 8.88 33.53
CA LYS A 308 -35.66 9.31 32.13
C LYS A 308 -37.02 9.05 31.50
N ARG A 309 -37.75 8.01 31.95
CA ARG A 309 -39.15 7.82 31.58
C ARG A 309 -40.00 9.05 31.92
N ARG A 310 -39.79 9.62 33.11
CA ARG A 310 -40.49 10.82 33.58
C ARG A 310 -40.13 12.04 32.73
N ASP A 311 -38.85 12.21 32.40
CA ASP A 311 -38.41 13.28 31.49
C ASP A 311 -39.14 13.16 30.13
N ALA A 312 -39.23 11.96 29.56
CA ALA A 312 -39.95 11.71 28.31
C ALA A 312 -41.45 12.01 28.41
N GLN A 313 -42.09 11.65 29.52
CA GLN A 313 -43.49 11.97 29.80
C GLN A 313 -43.73 13.49 29.78
N GLU A 314 -42.85 14.27 30.41
CA GLU A 314 -42.95 15.73 30.44
C GLU A 314 -42.79 16.35 29.04
N VAL A 315 -41.82 15.87 28.26
CA VAL A 315 -41.55 16.36 26.90
C VAL A 315 -42.71 16.05 25.96
N PHE A 316 -43.20 14.80 25.95
CA PHE A 316 -44.38 14.45 25.16
C PHE A 316 -45.61 15.24 25.60
N TRP A 317 -45.77 15.49 26.90
CA TRP A 317 -46.89 16.29 27.40
C TRP A 317 -46.86 17.73 26.88
N LYS A 318 -45.68 18.37 26.84
CA LYS A 318 -45.50 19.70 26.22
C LYS A 318 -45.91 19.68 24.75
N GLY A 319 -45.47 18.67 24.00
CA GLY A 319 -45.82 18.51 22.58
C GLY A 319 -47.32 18.29 22.35
N VAL A 320 -47.96 17.43 23.16
CA VAL A 320 -49.41 17.17 23.11
C VAL A 320 -50.21 18.45 23.40
N THR A 321 -49.80 19.22 24.40
CA THR A 321 -50.43 20.50 24.75
C THR A 321 -50.33 21.50 23.58
N ALA A 322 -49.15 21.65 22.98
CA ALA A 322 -48.91 22.55 21.85
C ALA A 322 -49.74 22.16 20.60
N LEU A 323 -49.88 20.87 20.31
CA LEU A 323 -50.74 20.38 19.22
C LEU A 323 -52.21 20.72 19.47
N ARG A 324 -52.69 20.50 20.69
CA ARG A 324 -54.07 20.81 21.09
C ARG A 324 -54.36 22.33 21.07
N GLU A 325 -53.36 23.16 21.36
CA GLU A 325 -53.43 24.64 21.25
C GLU A 325 -53.41 25.16 19.80
N GLY A 326 -53.10 24.30 18.81
CA GLY A 326 -53.20 24.63 17.40
C GLY A 326 -51.88 24.83 16.66
N ALA A 327 -50.76 24.31 17.17
CA ALA A 327 -49.50 24.19 16.44
C ALA A 327 -49.68 23.47 15.08
N GLN A 328 -48.70 23.59 14.16
CA GLN A 328 -48.80 23.07 12.79
C GLN A 328 -49.21 21.59 12.74
N GLU A 329 -50.23 21.25 11.94
CA GLU A 329 -50.77 19.87 11.82
C GLU A 329 -49.76 18.84 11.26
N SER A 330 -48.68 19.31 10.64
CA SER A 330 -47.57 18.49 10.13
C SER A 330 -46.45 18.22 11.15
N MET A 331 -46.59 18.72 12.38
CA MET A 331 -45.57 18.59 13.42
C MET A 331 -45.57 17.16 14.00
N ASN A 332 -44.38 16.54 14.05
CA ASN A 332 -44.18 15.19 14.55
C ASN A 332 -43.78 15.25 16.04
N LEU A 333 -44.43 14.45 16.91
CA LEU A 333 -44.18 14.51 18.35
C LEU A 333 -42.75 14.06 18.73
N LYS A 334 -42.07 13.26 17.91
CA LYS A 334 -40.65 12.90 18.11
C LYS A 334 -39.70 14.09 18.01
N GLN A 335 -40.05 15.15 17.28
CA GLN A 335 -39.17 16.33 17.18
C GLN A 335 -38.95 16.99 18.55
N PHE A 336 -39.92 16.88 19.46
CA PHE A 336 -39.76 17.35 20.83
C PHE A 336 -38.78 16.50 21.65
N LEU A 337 -38.63 15.22 21.32
CA LEU A 337 -37.64 14.34 21.97
C LEU A 337 -36.22 14.64 21.49
N ASP A 338 -36.06 14.93 20.20
CA ASP A 338 -34.76 15.22 19.57
C ASP A 338 -34.12 16.51 20.11
N ASP A 339 -34.94 17.51 20.49
CA ASP A 339 -34.48 18.82 20.97
C ASP A 339 -34.02 18.83 22.44
N GLU A 340 -34.38 17.83 23.25
CA GLU A 340 -34.18 17.80 24.71
C GLU A 340 -33.29 16.62 25.20
N ASP A 341 -32.63 15.90 24.29
CA ASP A 341 -31.71 14.76 24.59
C ASP A 341 -32.35 13.71 25.53
N VAL A 342 -33.58 13.30 25.19
CA VAL A 342 -34.37 12.37 26.00
C VAL A 342 -33.94 10.92 25.73
N PHE A 343 -33.69 10.16 26.80
CA PHE A 343 -33.28 8.75 26.72
C PHE A 343 -34.33 7.89 26.02
N SER A 344 -33.94 7.27 24.91
CA SER A 344 -34.85 6.50 24.07
C SER A 344 -34.94 5.02 24.51
N PRO A 345 -36.00 4.29 24.10
CA PRO A 345 -36.05 2.83 24.27
C PRO A 345 -34.83 2.12 23.64
N ASP A 346 -34.33 2.63 22.51
CA ASP A 346 -33.17 2.06 21.81
C ASP A 346 -31.89 2.19 22.64
N ASP A 347 -31.74 3.25 23.44
CA ASP A 347 -30.61 3.42 24.35
C ASP A 347 -30.63 2.39 25.48
N ILE A 348 -31.82 2.07 26.03
CA ILE A 348 -31.98 0.98 27.00
C ILE A 348 -31.56 -0.35 26.36
N TRP A 349 -32.05 -0.63 25.15
CA TRP A 349 -31.73 -1.86 24.43
C TRP A 349 -30.25 -1.99 24.12
N LYS A 350 -29.57 -0.87 23.81
CA LYS A 350 -28.12 -0.83 23.65
C LYS A 350 -27.40 -1.21 24.95
N CYS A 351 -27.79 -0.61 26.08
CA CYS A 351 -27.22 -1.00 27.38
C CYS A 351 -27.48 -2.46 27.75
N ILE A 352 -28.66 -3.01 27.39
CA ILE A 352 -28.95 -4.45 27.57
C ILE A 352 -28.06 -5.31 26.67
N GLY A 353 -27.83 -4.88 25.43
CA GLY A 353 -26.91 -5.54 24.50
C GLY A 353 -25.49 -5.65 25.07
N ASP A 354 -24.99 -4.56 25.65
CA ASP A 354 -23.70 -4.52 26.33
C ASP A 354 -23.62 -5.46 27.54
N LEU A 355 -24.76 -5.84 28.13
CA LEU A 355 -24.87 -6.76 29.27
C LEU A 355 -25.31 -8.17 28.87
N SER A 356 -25.36 -8.50 27.59
CA SER A 356 -25.83 -9.81 27.10
C SER A 356 -25.01 -10.99 27.63
N TYR A 357 -23.73 -10.77 27.98
CA TYR A 357 -22.84 -11.77 28.58
C TYR A 357 -23.36 -12.31 29.92
N VAL A 358 -24.21 -11.56 30.63
CA VAL A 358 -24.81 -11.98 31.91
C VAL A 358 -25.63 -13.27 31.76
N PHE A 359 -26.21 -13.50 30.58
CA PHE A 359 -26.94 -14.73 30.28
C PHE A 359 -26.04 -15.85 29.74
N GLN A 360 -24.97 -15.51 29.03
CA GLN A 360 -24.11 -16.48 28.33
C GLN A 360 -23.10 -17.14 29.29
N LYS A 361 -22.45 -16.33 30.11
CA LYS A 361 -21.37 -16.74 31.01
C LYS A 361 -21.76 -17.89 31.96
N PRO A 362 -22.95 -17.90 32.61
CA PRO A 362 -23.34 -19.01 33.48
C PRO A 362 -23.49 -20.35 32.73
N GLU A 363 -24.04 -20.33 31.51
CA GLU A 363 -24.20 -21.55 30.71
C GLU A 363 -22.85 -22.08 30.20
N GLU A 364 -21.93 -21.18 29.84
CA GLU A 364 -20.58 -21.56 29.41
C GLU A 364 -19.76 -22.18 30.55
N ILE A 365 -19.80 -21.58 31.75
CA ILE A 365 -19.14 -22.15 32.94
C ILE A 365 -19.71 -23.54 33.28
N LYS A 366 -21.03 -23.71 33.14
CA LYS A 366 -21.70 -24.99 33.36
C LYS A 366 -21.28 -26.05 32.33
N GLU A 367 -21.08 -25.65 31.08
CA GLU A 367 -20.55 -26.53 30.04
C GLU A 367 -19.09 -26.93 30.30
N LEU A 368 -18.22 -25.98 30.66
CA LEU A 368 -16.81 -26.26 31.00
C LEU A 368 -16.70 -27.28 32.15
N LYS A 369 -17.52 -27.10 33.20
CA LYS A 369 -17.60 -28.05 34.33
C LYS A 369 -18.06 -29.44 33.87
N ARG A 370 -19.06 -29.52 32.97
CA ARG A 370 -19.52 -30.79 32.40
C ARG A 370 -18.43 -31.53 31.61
N LEU A 371 -17.52 -30.79 30.98
CA LEU A 371 -16.36 -31.32 30.23
C LEU A 371 -15.15 -31.65 31.13
N GLY A 372 -15.31 -31.58 32.46
CA GLY A 372 -14.26 -31.91 33.42
C GLY A 372 -13.16 -30.86 33.55
N VAL A 373 -13.43 -29.61 33.14
CA VAL A 373 -12.51 -28.48 33.33
C VAL A 373 -12.71 -27.90 34.73
N THR A 374 -11.61 -27.74 35.47
CA THR A 374 -11.63 -27.06 36.77
C THR A 374 -11.80 -25.55 36.55
N VAL A 375 -12.93 -24.98 36.97
CA VAL A 375 -13.16 -23.54 36.88
C VAL A 375 -12.63 -22.87 38.14
N VAL A 376 -11.69 -21.96 37.97
CA VAL A 376 -11.06 -21.18 39.05
C VAL A 376 -11.64 -19.79 39.05
N SER A 377 -12.32 -19.44 40.15
CA SER A 377 -13.06 -18.17 40.31
C SER A 377 -12.45 -17.24 41.36
N ASP A 378 -11.42 -17.68 42.08
CA ASP A 378 -10.78 -16.92 43.15
C ASP A 378 -9.28 -17.23 43.26
N ALA A 379 -8.62 -16.52 44.17
CA ALA A 379 -7.20 -16.64 44.44
C ALA A 379 -6.80 -18.02 44.96
N ASP A 380 -7.60 -18.56 45.87
CA ASP A 380 -7.34 -19.82 46.56
C ASP A 380 -7.39 -20.99 45.56
N GLY A 381 -8.39 -21.00 44.68
CA GLY A 381 -8.50 -21.98 43.60
C GLY A 381 -7.35 -21.89 42.58
N PHE A 382 -6.74 -20.71 42.42
CA PHE A 382 -5.55 -20.57 41.57
C PHE A 382 -4.30 -21.14 42.26
N GLU A 383 -4.15 -20.95 43.57
CA GLU A 383 -3.05 -21.57 44.33
C GLU A 383 -3.15 -23.09 44.30
N GLU A 384 -4.35 -23.67 44.34
CA GLU A 384 -4.56 -25.12 44.21
C GLU A 384 -4.01 -25.70 42.90
N LEU A 385 -3.96 -24.93 41.80
CA LEU A 385 -3.35 -25.36 40.55
C LEU A 385 -1.85 -25.63 40.68
N SER A 386 -1.18 -25.00 41.64
CA SER A 386 0.27 -25.19 41.88
C SER A 386 0.60 -26.59 42.39
N ASN A 387 -0.39 -27.31 42.93
CA ASN A 387 -0.25 -28.69 43.39
C ASN A 387 -0.39 -29.72 42.26
N ILE A 388 -0.73 -29.28 41.04
CA ILE A 388 -0.89 -30.14 39.88
C ILE A 388 0.44 -30.22 39.12
N SER A 389 0.92 -31.44 38.89
CA SER A 389 2.21 -31.67 38.23
C SER A 389 2.26 -31.14 36.80
N GLU A 390 1.15 -31.23 36.06
CA GLU A 390 1.02 -30.68 34.71
C GLU A 390 -0.45 -30.30 34.45
N VAL A 391 -0.72 -29.04 34.12
CA VAL A 391 -2.07 -28.53 33.84
C VAL A 391 -2.04 -27.50 32.72
N PHE A 392 -2.98 -27.63 31.79
CA PHE A 392 -3.27 -26.61 30.79
C PHE A 392 -4.32 -25.66 31.36
N VAL A 393 -4.07 -24.37 31.27
CA VAL A 393 -4.93 -23.33 31.83
C VAL A 393 -5.36 -22.40 30.71
N LEU A 394 -6.66 -22.34 30.42
CA LEU A 394 -7.23 -21.34 29.53
C LEU A 394 -7.54 -20.08 30.35
N PHE A 395 -6.88 -18.98 30.02
CA PHE A 395 -7.23 -17.66 30.53
C PHE A 395 -8.07 -16.94 29.48
N ALA A 396 -9.23 -16.43 29.88
CA ALA A 396 -10.07 -15.60 29.00
C ALA A 396 -11.03 -14.71 29.79
N CYS A 397 -11.49 -13.65 29.14
CA CYS A 397 -12.58 -12.79 29.59
C CYS A 397 -13.89 -13.29 28.97
N LEU A 398 -14.85 -13.76 29.77
CA LEU A 398 -16.16 -14.16 29.24
C LEU A 398 -17.14 -12.99 29.12
N CYS A 399 -16.88 -11.86 29.80
CA CYS A 399 -17.73 -10.68 29.66
C CYS A 399 -17.48 -9.95 28.33
N SER A 400 -16.25 -10.02 27.83
CA SER A 400 -15.83 -9.46 26.55
C SER A 400 -14.73 -10.34 25.93
N PRO A 401 -15.11 -11.45 25.29
CA PRO A 401 -14.14 -12.34 24.66
C PRO A 401 -13.38 -11.63 23.56
N ASP A 402 -12.06 -11.72 23.59
CA ASP A 402 -11.22 -11.21 22.51
C ASP A 402 -11.26 -12.14 21.28
N GLN A 403 -10.67 -11.68 20.18
CA GLN A 403 -10.65 -12.39 18.90
C GLN A 403 -9.93 -13.76 18.94
N TYR A 404 -9.12 -14.03 19.97
CA TYR A 404 -8.35 -15.27 20.11
C TYR A 404 -9.08 -16.33 20.95
N TYR A 405 -10.17 -15.96 21.64
CA TYR A 405 -10.89 -16.82 22.56
C TYR A 405 -11.37 -18.13 21.92
N GLU A 406 -12.10 -18.06 20.81
CA GLU A 406 -12.72 -19.24 20.19
C GLU A 406 -11.68 -20.26 19.67
N ALA A 407 -10.58 -19.77 19.11
CA ALA A 407 -9.48 -20.62 18.63
C ALA A 407 -8.78 -21.32 19.80
N ASN A 408 -8.45 -20.57 20.86
CA ASN A 408 -7.85 -21.10 22.08
C ASN A 408 -8.79 -22.09 22.80
N LYS A 409 -10.08 -21.77 22.90
CA LYS A 409 -11.11 -22.64 23.49
C LYS A 409 -11.22 -23.95 22.72
N SER A 410 -11.30 -23.89 21.39
CA SER A 410 -11.38 -25.09 20.54
C SER A 410 -10.13 -25.98 20.73
N PHE A 411 -8.94 -25.38 20.67
CA PHE A 411 -7.67 -26.08 20.93
C PHE A 411 -7.62 -26.69 22.34
N PHE A 412 -8.01 -25.94 23.36
CA PHE A 412 -8.05 -26.37 24.76
C PHE A 412 -9.05 -27.50 25.01
N LEU A 413 -10.21 -27.46 24.36
CA LEU A 413 -11.25 -28.45 24.53
C LEU A 413 -10.97 -29.74 23.77
N GLU A 414 -10.38 -29.65 22.58
CA GLU A 414 -10.13 -30.80 21.70
C GLU A 414 -8.73 -31.39 21.90
N THR A 415 -7.69 -30.57 21.71
CA THR A 415 -6.30 -31.03 21.67
C THR A 415 -5.74 -31.30 23.06
N CYS A 416 -6.10 -30.46 24.04
CA CYS A 416 -5.69 -30.65 25.44
C CYS A 416 -6.59 -31.61 26.23
N SER A 417 -7.60 -32.23 25.60
CA SER A 417 -8.63 -33.06 26.26
C SER A 417 -8.12 -34.21 27.13
N LYS A 418 -6.94 -34.74 26.81
CA LYS A 418 -6.31 -35.86 27.53
C LYS A 418 -5.55 -35.43 28.80
N PHE A 419 -5.36 -34.13 28.99
CA PHE A 419 -4.59 -33.57 30.09
C PHE A 419 -5.49 -32.95 31.16
N LYS A 420 -4.91 -32.63 32.32
CA LYS A 420 -5.60 -31.80 33.31
C LYS A 420 -5.78 -30.40 32.75
N ARG A 421 -6.99 -29.86 32.94
CA ARG A 421 -7.44 -28.61 32.34
C ARG A 421 -8.11 -27.74 33.37
N ALA A 422 -7.73 -26.46 33.41
CA ALA A 422 -8.38 -25.45 34.22
C ALA A 422 -8.78 -24.23 33.37
N PHE A 423 -9.87 -23.59 33.75
CA PHE A 423 -10.31 -22.33 33.17
C PHE A 423 -10.19 -21.24 34.22
N VAL A 424 -9.55 -20.15 33.86
CA VAL A 424 -9.36 -18.98 34.71
C VAL A 424 -10.03 -17.81 34.02
N ASP A 425 -11.04 -17.27 34.69
CA ASP A 425 -11.74 -16.08 34.23
C ASP A 425 -10.93 -14.84 34.62
N SER A 426 -10.44 -14.11 33.61
CA SER A 426 -9.61 -12.93 33.85
C SER A 426 -10.37 -11.80 34.56
N ASP A 427 -11.71 -11.76 34.45
CA ASP A 427 -12.54 -10.72 35.04
C ASP A 427 -12.61 -10.82 36.58
N LEU A 428 -12.48 -12.03 37.13
CA LEU A 428 -12.59 -12.28 38.57
C LEU A 428 -11.24 -12.19 39.29
N ILE A 429 -10.14 -12.34 38.55
CA ILE A 429 -8.80 -12.59 39.10
C ILE A 429 -7.82 -11.43 38.84
N GLY A 430 -8.24 -10.37 38.14
CA GLY A 430 -7.43 -9.19 37.79
C GLY A 430 -6.73 -8.46 38.95
N HIS A 431 -7.08 -8.77 40.20
CA HIS A 431 -6.45 -8.21 41.40
C HIS A 431 -5.22 -9.01 41.91
N LEU A 432 -4.95 -10.21 41.39
CA LEU A 432 -3.79 -11.02 41.80
C LEU A 432 -2.50 -10.51 41.14
N GLN A 433 -1.51 -10.14 41.97
CA GLN A 433 -0.20 -9.63 41.50
C GLN A 433 0.54 -10.58 40.55
N LYS A 434 0.24 -11.90 40.56
CA LYS A 434 0.85 -12.91 39.67
C LYS A 434 0.21 -13.02 38.28
N VAL A 435 -0.98 -12.43 38.05
CA VAL A 435 -1.78 -12.57 36.81
C VAL A 435 -1.91 -11.23 36.06
N LYS A 436 -1.14 -10.21 36.47
CA LYS A 436 -1.32 -8.79 36.06
C LYS A 436 -1.10 -8.45 34.57
N ASP A 437 -0.69 -9.39 33.73
CA ASP A 437 -0.29 -9.10 32.33
C ASP A 437 -1.05 -9.90 31.26
N ILE A 438 -2.18 -10.55 31.59
CA ILE A 438 -2.96 -11.28 30.57
C ILE A 438 -3.92 -10.32 29.87
N LYS A 439 -3.51 -9.85 28.69
CA LYS A 439 -4.31 -8.96 27.85
C LYS A 439 -5.18 -9.70 26.83
N GLU A 440 -4.84 -10.95 26.52
CA GLU A 440 -5.44 -11.74 25.45
C GLU A 440 -5.65 -13.19 25.90
N SER A 441 -6.69 -13.81 25.36
CA SER A 441 -7.08 -15.18 25.64
C SER A 441 -5.99 -16.14 25.17
N SER A 442 -5.52 -16.99 26.07
CA SER A 442 -4.38 -17.87 25.82
C SER A 442 -4.48 -19.17 26.62
N VAL A 443 -3.97 -20.24 26.04
CA VAL A 443 -3.75 -21.52 26.75
C VAL A 443 -2.33 -21.56 27.26
N ARG A 444 -2.15 -21.68 28.57
CA ARG A 444 -0.84 -21.78 29.23
C ARG A 444 -0.58 -23.18 29.75
N LEU A 445 0.67 -23.61 29.74
CA LEU A 445 1.11 -24.86 30.37
C LEU A 445 1.83 -24.56 31.68
N TYR A 446 1.31 -25.10 32.78
CA TYR A 446 1.98 -25.08 34.07
C TYR A 446 2.51 -26.46 34.42
N ARG A 447 3.72 -26.53 34.96
CA ARG A 447 4.31 -27.73 35.56
C ARG A 447 4.82 -27.41 36.95
N ASP A 448 4.36 -28.18 37.94
CA ASP A 448 4.71 -28.00 39.35
C ASP A 448 4.56 -26.53 39.81
N GLY A 449 3.48 -25.86 39.38
CA GLY A 449 3.18 -24.46 39.67
C GLY A 449 4.00 -23.41 38.90
N ILE A 450 4.92 -23.80 38.01
CA ILE A 450 5.71 -22.89 37.18
C ILE A 450 5.12 -22.85 35.78
N CYS A 451 4.89 -21.66 35.23
CA CYS A 451 4.48 -21.50 33.84
C CYS A 451 5.67 -21.85 32.92
N VAL A 452 5.50 -22.90 32.10
CA VAL A 452 6.53 -23.40 31.18
C VAL A 452 6.31 -22.89 29.76
N GLU A 453 5.06 -22.67 29.37
CA GLU A 453 4.69 -22.07 28.08
C GLU A 453 3.50 -21.14 28.30
N GLU A 454 3.64 -19.89 27.85
CA GLU A 454 2.66 -18.81 28.06
C GLU A 454 1.59 -18.77 26.96
N ASP A 455 1.86 -19.37 25.80
CA ASP A 455 0.91 -19.49 24.71
C ASP A 455 1.12 -20.79 23.92
N VAL A 456 0.53 -21.85 24.47
CA VAL A 456 0.59 -23.21 23.92
C VAL A 456 -0.08 -23.28 22.54
N PHE A 457 -1.17 -22.55 22.33
CA PHE A 457 -1.89 -22.60 21.06
C PHE A 457 -1.04 -22.00 19.94
N ARG A 458 -0.50 -20.80 20.14
CA ARG A 458 0.42 -20.16 19.19
C ARG A 458 1.65 -21.01 18.94
N PHE A 459 2.24 -21.58 20.00
CA PHE A 459 3.37 -22.49 19.86
C PHE A 459 3.02 -23.73 19.03
N TYR A 460 1.86 -24.33 19.27
CA TYR A 460 1.37 -25.48 18.50
C TYR A 460 1.17 -25.14 17.01
N GLU A 461 0.58 -23.99 16.70
CA GLU A 461 0.42 -23.53 15.32
C GLU A 461 1.76 -23.28 14.63
N LEU A 462 2.72 -22.65 15.32
CA LEU A 462 4.06 -22.41 14.81
C LEU A 462 4.75 -23.72 14.43
N LEU A 463 4.75 -24.71 15.33
CA LEU A 463 5.37 -26.02 15.11
C LEU A 463 4.67 -26.86 14.04
N LYS A 464 3.34 -26.76 13.94
CA LYS A 464 2.55 -27.48 12.93
C LYS A 464 2.87 -26.99 11.52
N ASN A 465 2.99 -25.67 11.37
CA ASN A 465 3.09 -25.04 10.05
C ASN A 465 4.55 -24.78 9.61
N ASN A 466 5.54 -24.87 10.51
CA ASN A 466 6.92 -24.49 10.20
C ASN A 466 7.96 -25.48 10.74
N ASN A 467 9.12 -25.55 10.09
CA ASN A 467 10.32 -26.11 10.71
C ASN A 467 10.96 -25.02 11.58
N VAL A 468 11.24 -25.32 12.84
CA VAL A 468 11.59 -24.30 13.84
C VAL A 468 13.01 -24.47 14.37
N LEU A 469 13.70 -23.34 14.54
CA LEU A 469 15.02 -23.23 15.13
C LEU A 469 14.94 -22.47 16.45
N LYS A 470 15.38 -23.11 17.53
CA LYS A 470 15.51 -22.51 18.86
C LYS A 470 16.98 -22.28 19.18
N ASN A 471 17.33 -21.04 19.52
CA ASN A 471 18.64 -20.72 20.11
C ASN A 471 18.65 -21.24 21.56
N ILE A 472 19.60 -22.10 21.90
CA ILE A 472 19.80 -22.59 23.27
C ILE A 472 20.81 -21.75 24.08
N GLY A 473 21.44 -20.76 23.46
CA GLY A 473 22.31 -19.78 24.11
C GLY A 473 21.72 -18.37 24.09
N GLU A 474 22.57 -17.36 24.32
CA GLU A 474 22.19 -15.96 24.27
C GLU A 474 22.24 -15.40 22.83
N PHE A 475 21.41 -14.39 22.55
CA PHE A 475 21.48 -13.61 21.32
C PHE A 475 22.55 -12.52 21.43
N GLN A 476 23.34 -12.35 20.38
CA GLN A 476 24.30 -11.26 20.24
C GLN A 476 23.71 -10.15 19.34
N THR A 477 23.93 -8.89 19.69
CA THR A 477 23.31 -7.70 19.06
C THR A 477 24.12 -7.08 17.92
N GLU A 478 25.08 -7.82 17.34
CA GLU A 478 25.91 -7.31 16.25
C GLU A 478 25.14 -7.18 14.91
N ARG A 479 25.64 -6.30 14.03
CA ARG A 479 25.04 -6.06 12.72
C ARG A 479 25.05 -7.31 11.84
N ARG A 480 23.95 -7.54 11.13
CA ARG A 480 23.83 -8.63 10.15
C ARG A 480 24.83 -8.45 8.99
N PRO A 481 25.51 -9.50 8.53
CA PRO A 481 26.39 -9.41 7.38
C PRO A 481 25.58 -9.14 6.10
N ILE A 482 26.19 -8.42 5.16
CA ILE A 482 25.56 -8.10 3.87
C ILE A 482 25.27 -9.39 3.11
N ARG A 483 26.28 -10.27 3.02
CA ARG A 483 26.16 -11.58 2.39
C ARG A 483 25.59 -12.57 3.39
N ARG A 484 24.35 -12.97 3.15
CA ARG A 484 23.64 -13.99 3.90
C ARG A 484 22.55 -14.59 3.03
N VAL A 485 22.13 -15.79 3.38
CA VAL A 485 21.05 -16.52 2.69
C VAL A 485 20.18 -17.20 3.73
N LEU A 486 18.99 -17.66 3.34
CA LEU A 486 18.16 -18.48 4.22
C LEU A 486 18.95 -19.72 4.65
N ALA A 487 18.87 -20.06 5.94
CA ALA A 487 19.42 -21.29 6.47
C ALA A 487 18.62 -22.46 5.88
N GLN A 488 19.09 -22.99 4.76
CA GLN A 488 18.52 -24.13 4.06
C GLN A 488 19.31 -25.37 4.46
N LEU A 489 18.81 -26.10 5.47
CA LEU A 489 19.53 -27.20 6.10
C LEU A 489 18.67 -28.46 6.17
N VAL A 490 19.31 -29.62 6.09
CA VAL A 490 18.67 -30.90 6.42
C VAL A 490 18.35 -30.97 7.91
N CYS A 491 17.30 -31.71 8.26
CA CYS A 491 16.99 -32.00 9.66
C CYS A 491 18.12 -32.84 10.30
N PRO A 492 18.59 -32.52 11.52
CA PRO A 492 19.60 -33.33 12.22
C PRO A 492 19.15 -34.79 12.43
N GLY A 493 17.84 -35.05 12.55
CA GLY A 493 17.26 -36.40 12.61
C GLY A 493 17.21 -37.16 11.27
N GLY A 494 17.69 -36.56 10.18
CA GLY A 494 17.64 -37.08 8.80
C GLY A 494 18.47 -38.34 8.54
N LYS A 495 19.26 -38.82 9.50
CA LYS A 495 20.04 -40.07 9.38
C LYS A 495 19.22 -41.33 9.70
N SER A 496 18.01 -41.23 10.28
CA SER A 496 17.20 -42.44 10.58
C SER A 496 15.67 -42.30 10.57
N ARG A 497 15.08 -41.08 10.65
CA ARG A 497 13.61 -40.91 10.85
C ARG A 497 12.92 -39.85 9.97
N CYS A 498 13.64 -39.17 9.09
CA CYS A 498 13.09 -38.05 8.29
C CYS A 498 13.74 -38.02 6.89
N SER A 499 13.09 -37.39 5.91
CA SER A 499 13.65 -37.20 4.56
C SER A 499 14.95 -36.40 4.60
N ALA A 500 15.90 -36.73 3.72
CA ALA A 500 17.13 -35.96 3.52
C ALA A 500 16.91 -34.65 2.75
N GLU A 501 15.68 -34.14 2.74
CA GLU A 501 15.31 -32.92 2.05
C GLU A 501 15.75 -31.69 2.86
N VAL A 502 16.14 -30.66 2.13
CA VAL A 502 16.59 -29.40 2.70
C VAL A 502 15.37 -28.57 3.09
N ARG A 503 15.39 -27.99 4.30
CA ARG A 503 14.27 -27.26 4.89
C ARG A 503 14.66 -25.82 5.18
N VAL A 504 13.69 -24.92 5.09
CA VAL A 504 13.82 -23.54 5.58
C VAL A 504 13.37 -23.51 7.04
N TRP A 505 14.16 -22.85 7.88
CA TRP A 505 13.96 -22.84 9.32
C TRP A 505 13.50 -21.47 9.81
N THR A 506 12.54 -21.47 10.73
CA THR A 506 11.91 -20.29 11.33
C THR A 506 12.37 -20.15 12.78
N CYS A 507 12.72 -18.95 13.23
CA CYS A 507 13.14 -18.72 14.60
C CYS A 507 11.97 -18.94 15.57
N TYR A 508 12.21 -19.69 16.65
CA TYR A 508 11.23 -19.94 17.72
C TYR A 508 10.74 -18.65 18.40
N ALA A 509 11.61 -17.64 18.57
CA ALA A 509 11.29 -16.47 19.37
C ALA A 509 10.65 -15.32 18.56
N CYS A 510 11.13 -15.06 17.34
CA CYS A 510 10.61 -13.96 16.51
C CYS A 510 9.81 -14.41 15.29
N GLU A 511 9.65 -15.72 15.07
CA GLU A 511 8.86 -16.30 13.96
C GLU A 511 9.32 -15.89 12.55
N THR A 512 10.51 -15.31 12.43
CA THR A 512 11.10 -14.97 11.14
C THR A 512 12.00 -16.09 10.63
N ALA A 513 12.12 -16.22 9.31
CA ALA A 513 13.07 -17.13 8.71
C ALA A 513 14.51 -16.84 9.20
N VAL A 514 15.25 -17.90 9.51
CA VAL A 514 16.64 -17.83 9.97
C VAL A 514 17.56 -17.72 8.75
N GLU A 515 18.53 -16.82 8.82
CA GLU A 515 19.54 -16.59 7.78
C GLU A 515 20.93 -17.07 8.26
N TYR A 516 21.79 -17.47 7.33
CA TYR A 516 23.19 -17.85 7.57
C TYR A 516 24.14 -16.83 6.95
N GLY A 517 25.10 -16.33 7.73
CA GLY A 517 26.02 -15.25 7.35
C GLY A 517 27.35 -15.68 6.73
N PHE A 518 27.57 -16.98 6.51
CA PHE A 518 28.88 -17.54 6.08
C PHE A 518 30.05 -17.30 7.04
N ASP A 519 29.76 -16.90 8.28
CA ASP A 519 30.68 -16.64 9.38
C ASP A 519 30.42 -17.54 10.59
N SER A 520 29.83 -18.72 10.34
CA SER A 520 29.43 -19.69 11.38
C SER A 520 28.38 -19.18 12.37
N HIS A 521 27.59 -18.18 11.99
CA HIS A 521 26.46 -17.67 12.78
C HIS A 521 25.14 -17.73 12.00
N PHE A 522 24.06 -17.97 12.74
CA PHE A 522 22.69 -17.77 12.30
C PHE A 522 22.19 -16.39 12.74
N TYR A 523 21.26 -15.84 11.96
CA TYR A 523 20.71 -14.50 12.12
C TYR A 523 19.18 -14.53 12.04
N CYS A 524 18.52 -13.80 12.93
CA CYS A 524 17.09 -13.53 12.89
C CYS A 524 16.79 -12.14 13.50
N GLU A 525 15.52 -11.78 13.73
CA GLU A 525 15.16 -10.51 14.38
C GLU A 525 15.62 -10.40 15.84
N CYS A 526 15.79 -11.52 16.53
CA CYS A 526 16.34 -11.52 17.89
C CYS A 526 17.84 -11.17 17.96
N GLY A 527 18.56 -11.25 16.83
CA GLY A 527 20.01 -11.03 16.76
C GLY A 527 20.73 -12.18 16.06
N ARG A 528 22.01 -12.37 16.40
CA ARG A 528 22.83 -13.47 15.88
C ARG A 528 23.19 -14.47 16.97
N TYR A 529 23.41 -15.72 16.60
CA TYR A 529 23.90 -16.76 17.50
C TYR A 529 24.75 -17.79 16.75
N PRO A 530 25.75 -18.41 17.41
CA PRO A 530 26.60 -19.42 16.79
C PRO A 530 25.77 -20.63 16.31
N VAL A 531 26.13 -21.22 15.16
CA VAL A 531 25.36 -22.33 14.57
C VAL A 531 25.19 -23.52 15.52
N MET A 532 26.19 -23.80 16.37
CA MET A 532 26.18 -24.84 17.39
C MET A 532 25.12 -24.66 18.50
N ASN A 533 24.61 -23.43 18.68
CA ASN A 533 23.52 -23.16 19.63
C ASN A 533 22.13 -23.38 19.01
N ALA A 534 22.05 -24.01 17.84
CA ALA A 534 20.82 -24.27 17.12
C ALA A 534 20.20 -25.60 17.51
N ALA A 535 18.99 -25.57 18.09
CA ALA A 535 18.14 -26.73 18.29
C ALA A 535 17.00 -26.72 17.26
N PHE A 536 16.79 -27.84 16.58
CA PHE A 536 15.93 -27.98 15.40
C PHE A 536 14.67 -28.77 15.72
N PHE A 537 13.51 -28.24 15.38
CA PHE A 537 12.23 -28.94 15.39
C PHE A 537 11.73 -29.09 13.95
N CYS A 538 11.55 -30.32 13.50
CA CYS A 538 11.09 -30.64 12.15
C CYS A 538 9.60 -30.97 12.18
N ASN A 539 8.79 -30.33 11.32
CA ASN A 539 7.34 -30.55 11.25
C ASN A 539 6.93 -31.78 10.41
N ASP A 540 7.89 -32.64 10.07
CA ASP A 540 7.60 -33.90 9.38
C ASP A 540 6.83 -34.85 10.29
N ALA A 541 5.75 -35.46 9.80
CA ALA A 541 4.91 -36.38 10.56
C ALA A 541 5.66 -37.62 11.10
N HIS A 542 6.80 -37.97 10.50
CA HIS A 542 7.64 -39.11 10.93
C HIS A 542 8.66 -38.70 12.02
N HIS A 543 8.81 -37.41 12.28
CA HIS A 543 9.69 -36.88 13.31
C HIS A 543 8.93 -36.70 14.63
N GLY A 544 9.59 -36.96 15.77
CA GLY A 544 8.96 -36.79 17.08
C GLY A 544 8.76 -35.32 17.46
N ASN A 545 7.93 -35.07 18.49
CA ASN A 545 7.57 -33.74 18.98
C ASN A 545 8.66 -33.08 19.85
N SER A 546 9.94 -33.27 19.55
CA SER A 546 11.06 -32.74 20.34
C SER A 546 12.09 -32.03 19.48
N PHE A 547 12.71 -30.99 20.03
CA PHE A 547 13.89 -30.35 19.44
C PHE A 547 15.09 -31.31 19.46
N ALA A 548 15.86 -31.32 18.38
CA ALA A 548 17.07 -32.12 18.19
C ALA A 548 18.26 -31.24 17.79
N THR A 549 19.46 -31.63 18.18
CA THR A 549 20.73 -31.01 17.73
C THR A 549 21.48 -31.98 16.82
N PHE A 550 22.48 -31.50 16.09
CA PHE A 550 23.42 -32.38 15.38
C PHE A 550 24.30 -33.15 16.40
N ASP A 551 24.64 -34.40 16.08
CA ASP A 551 25.41 -35.30 16.96
C ASP A 551 26.82 -34.76 17.27
N THR A 552 27.44 -34.09 16.29
CA THR A 552 28.79 -33.52 16.40
C THR A 552 28.88 -32.10 15.83
N GLU A 553 29.88 -31.34 16.26
CA GLU A 553 30.19 -30.01 15.73
C GLU A 553 30.56 -30.06 14.23
N ASP A 554 31.27 -31.12 13.81
CA ASP A 554 31.61 -31.34 12.40
C ASP A 554 30.37 -31.60 11.53
N ASP A 555 29.34 -32.28 12.06
CA ASP A 555 28.10 -32.54 11.31
C ASP A 555 27.35 -31.23 10.99
N ILE A 556 27.21 -30.33 11.96
CA ILE A 556 26.54 -29.04 11.71
C ILE A 556 27.39 -28.14 10.80
N HIS A 557 28.71 -28.13 10.97
CA HIS A 557 29.59 -27.39 10.06
C HIS A 557 29.54 -27.95 8.63
N SER A 558 29.45 -29.27 8.46
CA SER A 558 29.23 -29.90 7.16
C SER A 558 27.86 -29.50 6.58
N ALA A 559 26.81 -29.46 7.40
CA ALA A 559 25.48 -29.06 6.97
C ALA A 559 25.46 -27.59 6.51
N VAL A 560 26.03 -26.65 7.27
CA VAL A 560 26.07 -25.22 6.85
C VAL A 560 27.00 -24.97 5.67
N ARG A 561 28.04 -25.78 5.47
CA ARG A 561 28.86 -25.74 4.24
C ARG A 561 28.11 -26.19 3.00
N SER A 562 27.04 -26.97 3.14
CA SER A 562 26.18 -27.38 2.02
C SER A 562 25.18 -26.29 1.60
N ILE A 563 25.01 -25.23 2.41
CA ILE A 563 24.18 -24.08 2.06
C ILE A 563 24.76 -23.41 0.80
N PRO A 564 23.96 -23.17 -0.26
CA PRO A 564 24.44 -22.52 -1.46
C PRO A 564 25.07 -21.14 -1.19
N PRO A 565 26.15 -20.77 -1.88
CA PRO A 565 26.78 -19.46 -1.69
C PRO A 565 25.83 -18.33 -2.13
N CYS A 566 25.97 -17.17 -1.49
CA CYS A 566 25.34 -15.94 -1.92
C CYS A 566 26.03 -15.41 -3.19
N MET A 567 25.34 -15.40 -4.32
CA MET A 567 25.89 -14.91 -5.60
C MET A 567 25.44 -13.47 -5.86
N ASP A 568 26.27 -12.66 -6.51
CA ASP A 568 25.89 -11.28 -6.86
C ASP A 568 24.93 -11.26 -8.06
N CYS A 569 23.97 -10.34 -8.08
CA CYS A 569 23.09 -10.08 -9.23
C CYS A 569 23.03 -8.58 -9.49
N ASN A 570 23.68 -8.11 -10.55
CA ASN A 570 23.85 -6.69 -10.84
C ASN A 570 22.82 -6.20 -11.86
N VAL A 571 22.01 -5.21 -11.48
CA VAL A 571 20.92 -4.63 -12.27
C VAL A 571 21.19 -3.13 -12.49
N LEU A 572 21.28 -2.71 -13.75
CA LEU A 572 21.52 -1.32 -14.15
C LEU A 572 20.20 -0.60 -14.43
N LEU A 573 20.00 0.59 -13.86
CA LEU A 573 18.81 1.42 -14.11
C LEU A 573 19.14 2.63 -15.00
N LEU A 574 18.37 2.79 -16.08
CA LEU A 574 18.52 3.89 -17.04
C LEU A 574 17.18 4.56 -17.30
N GLY A 575 17.19 5.87 -17.54
CA GLY A 575 15.99 6.61 -17.92
C GLY A 575 16.12 8.09 -17.63
N GLU A 576 15.21 8.89 -18.20
CA GLU A 576 15.22 10.35 -18.04
C GLU A 576 15.07 10.79 -16.58
N SER A 577 15.49 12.03 -16.31
CA SER A 577 15.19 12.68 -15.03
C SER A 577 13.67 12.71 -14.78
N GLY A 578 13.23 12.27 -13.60
CA GLY A 578 11.80 12.24 -13.24
C GLY A 578 11.00 11.01 -13.74
N CYS A 579 11.65 10.02 -14.38
CA CYS A 579 11.00 8.76 -14.76
C CYS A 579 10.72 7.82 -13.57
N GLY A 580 11.25 8.09 -12.38
CA GLY A 580 10.92 7.34 -11.15
C GLY A 580 11.88 6.23 -10.73
N LYS A 581 13.15 6.22 -11.20
CA LYS A 581 14.21 5.28 -10.77
C LYS A 581 14.35 5.17 -9.24
N SER A 582 14.61 6.30 -8.58
CA SER A 582 14.80 6.36 -7.13
C SER A 582 13.53 6.00 -6.35
N THR A 583 12.37 6.42 -6.85
CA THR A 583 11.06 6.05 -6.28
C THR A 583 10.83 4.54 -6.38
N TRP A 584 11.22 3.91 -7.49
CA TRP A 584 11.12 2.47 -7.65
C TRP A 584 12.02 1.72 -6.68
N ILE A 585 13.28 2.14 -6.51
CA ILE A 585 14.20 1.55 -5.53
C ILE A 585 13.58 1.59 -4.13
N ASN A 586 13.03 2.72 -3.69
CA ASN A 586 12.33 2.80 -2.42
C ASN A 586 11.07 1.92 -2.38
N GLY A 587 10.34 1.83 -3.49
CA GLY A 587 9.21 0.92 -3.65
C GLY A 587 9.58 -0.54 -3.39
N ILE A 588 10.66 -1.04 -4.00
CA ILE A 588 11.16 -2.42 -3.85
C ILE A 588 11.36 -2.78 -2.36
N ILE A 589 11.93 -1.88 -1.57
CA ILE A 589 12.14 -2.08 -0.12
C ILE A 589 10.81 -2.29 0.60
N ASN A 590 9.77 -1.59 0.20
CA ASN A 590 8.48 -1.66 0.87
C ASN A 590 7.69 -2.88 0.35
N TYR A 591 7.72 -3.15 -0.95
CA TYR A 591 7.07 -4.31 -1.59
C TYR A 591 7.57 -5.64 -1.05
N LEU A 592 8.88 -5.80 -0.87
CA LEU A 592 9.39 -7.06 -0.34
C LEU A 592 9.13 -7.16 1.19
N SER A 593 8.94 -6.02 1.89
CA SER A 593 8.80 -5.98 3.36
C SER A 593 7.38 -6.37 3.82
N ALA A 594 6.34 -6.05 3.05
CA ALA A 594 4.94 -6.23 3.44
C ALA A 594 4.08 -6.73 2.28
N ASP A 595 3.09 -7.56 2.58
CA ASP A 595 2.27 -8.26 1.58
C ASP A 595 1.29 -7.32 0.89
N ASN A 596 0.82 -6.31 1.63
CA ASN A 596 -0.12 -5.32 1.15
C ASN A 596 0.16 -3.94 1.74
N LEU A 597 -0.44 -2.93 1.12
CA LEU A 597 -0.27 -1.53 1.50
C LEU A 597 -0.68 -1.24 2.96
N PHE A 598 -1.75 -1.88 3.46
CA PHE A 598 -2.25 -1.63 4.82
C PHE A 598 -1.32 -2.18 5.89
N GLU A 599 -0.71 -3.35 5.65
CA GLU A 599 0.34 -3.88 6.50
C GLU A 599 1.58 -2.98 6.48
N ALA A 600 1.97 -2.48 5.30
CA ALA A 600 3.09 -1.55 5.16
C ALA A 600 2.86 -0.24 5.94
N ALA A 601 1.63 0.31 5.90
CA ALA A 601 1.26 1.54 6.59
C ALA A 601 1.30 1.44 8.12
N LYS A 602 1.16 0.23 8.68
CA LYS A 602 1.31 -0.02 10.14
C LYS A 602 2.77 -0.09 10.59
N ARG A 603 3.73 -0.13 9.66
CA ARG A 603 5.16 -0.27 9.94
C ARG A 603 5.88 1.06 9.76
N GLU A 604 7.09 1.16 10.29
CA GLU A 604 7.98 2.29 10.00
C GLU A 604 8.33 2.33 8.51
N LEU A 605 8.10 3.47 7.85
CA LEU A 605 8.47 3.70 6.45
C LEU A 605 9.96 3.47 6.25
N ARG A 606 10.28 2.69 5.21
CA ARG A 606 11.66 2.41 4.84
C ARG A 606 12.02 3.11 3.54
N TYR A 607 13.13 3.83 3.54
CA TYR A 607 13.69 4.45 2.35
C TYR A 607 15.21 4.47 2.46
N VAL A 608 15.89 4.38 1.32
CA VAL A 608 17.36 4.57 1.22
C VAL A 608 17.73 5.75 0.35
N ILE A 609 16.81 6.19 -0.50
CA ILE A 609 16.97 7.40 -1.29
C ILE A 609 16.01 8.45 -0.74
N PRO A 610 16.51 9.59 -0.23
CA PRO A 610 15.65 10.70 0.12
C PRO A 610 14.71 11.08 -1.02
N SER A 611 13.46 11.42 -0.70
CA SER A 611 12.44 11.73 -1.69
C SER A 611 11.71 13.01 -1.30
N SER A 612 11.44 13.87 -2.29
CA SER A 612 10.69 15.12 -2.12
C SER A 612 9.69 15.25 -3.25
N PHE A 613 8.42 15.50 -2.91
CA PHE A 613 7.36 15.74 -3.89
C PHE A 613 6.26 16.64 -3.31
N THR A 614 5.53 17.29 -4.20
CA THR A 614 4.39 18.16 -3.84
C THR A 614 3.08 17.46 -4.14
N MET A 615 2.08 17.65 -3.28
CA MET A 615 0.74 17.10 -3.42
C MET A 615 -0.29 18.03 -2.78
N GLU A 616 -1.53 18.01 -3.26
CA GLU A 616 -2.66 18.69 -2.61
C GLU A 616 -3.26 17.79 -1.52
N ASP A 617 -3.54 18.34 -0.34
CA ASP A 617 -4.31 17.63 0.69
C ASP A 617 -5.83 17.77 0.50
N ASN A 618 -6.62 17.17 1.39
CA ASN A 618 -8.09 17.21 1.34
C ASN A 618 -8.65 18.65 1.42
N ASP A 619 -7.89 19.60 1.96
CA ASP A 619 -8.24 21.01 2.05
C ASP A 619 -7.78 21.81 0.82
N LYS A 620 -7.31 21.12 -0.23
CA LYS A 620 -6.73 21.66 -1.47
C LYS A 620 -5.50 22.54 -1.23
N GLN A 621 -4.79 22.31 -0.13
CA GLN A 621 -3.54 23.00 0.17
C GLN A 621 -2.36 22.21 -0.39
N VAL A 622 -1.46 22.91 -1.09
CA VAL A 622 -0.23 22.29 -1.60
C VAL A 622 0.73 22.04 -0.44
N LYS A 623 0.96 20.77 -0.13
CA LYS A 623 1.96 20.31 0.83
C LYS A 623 3.17 19.75 0.11
N THR A 624 4.35 20.08 0.62
CA THR A 624 5.61 19.47 0.20
C THR A 624 5.97 18.37 1.20
N ILE A 625 6.01 17.13 0.73
CA ILE A 625 6.40 15.97 1.52
C ILE A 625 7.88 15.69 1.26
N CYS A 626 8.67 15.67 2.33
CA CYS A 626 10.10 15.40 2.29
C CYS A 626 10.44 14.25 3.24
N VAL A 627 11.16 13.24 2.73
CA VAL A 627 11.71 12.14 3.54
C VAL A 627 13.22 12.06 3.32
N GLY A 628 13.99 12.09 4.41
CA GLY A 628 15.47 12.00 4.40
C GLY A 628 16.22 13.23 3.90
N SER A 629 17.55 13.16 3.94
CA SER A 629 18.46 14.13 3.29
C SER A 629 19.76 13.43 2.84
N SER A 630 20.35 13.86 1.73
CA SER A 630 21.59 13.28 1.17
C SER A 630 22.37 14.33 0.39
N LYS A 631 23.70 14.27 0.45
CA LYS A 631 24.58 15.13 -0.37
C LYS A 631 24.58 14.73 -1.87
N ASN A 632 24.20 13.49 -2.19
CA ASN A 632 24.12 12.99 -3.58
C ASN A 632 22.75 13.24 -4.23
N GLU A 633 21.79 13.83 -3.50
CA GLU A 633 20.43 14.14 -3.98
C GLU A 633 20.20 15.65 -3.96
N VAL A 634 19.90 16.25 -5.12
CA VAL A 634 19.59 17.68 -5.24
C VAL A 634 18.18 17.86 -5.78
N PHE A 635 17.27 18.38 -4.95
CA PHE A 635 15.86 18.56 -5.28
C PHE A 635 15.57 19.90 -5.98
N LYS A 636 16.30 20.23 -7.05
CA LYS A 636 16.04 21.41 -7.89
C LYS A 636 15.28 21.02 -9.16
N THR A 637 14.24 21.77 -9.51
CA THR A 637 13.40 21.52 -10.68
C THR A 637 14.24 21.46 -11.97
N GLY A 638 14.16 20.34 -12.69
CA GLY A 638 14.86 20.11 -13.96
C GLY A 638 16.30 19.57 -13.83
N GLN A 639 16.90 19.57 -12.65
CA GLN A 639 18.20 18.90 -12.43
C GLN A 639 17.97 17.42 -12.15
N SER A 640 18.93 16.58 -12.56
CA SER A 640 18.94 15.18 -12.13
C SER A 640 19.02 15.14 -10.60
N ALA A 641 18.14 14.37 -9.94
CA ALA A 641 18.14 14.26 -8.49
C ALA A 641 19.46 13.62 -8.01
N THR A 642 19.75 12.42 -8.54
CA THR A 642 21.01 11.68 -8.34
C THR A 642 22.18 12.39 -9.03
N GLN A 643 23.24 12.75 -8.29
CA GLN A 643 24.41 13.46 -8.86
C GLN A 643 25.52 12.54 -9.40
N ARG A 644 25.71 11.36 -8.81
CA ARG A 644 26.71 10.35 -9.21
C ARG A 644 26.10 8.94 -9.18
N PRO A 645 26.55 8.00 -10.04
CA PRO A 645 26.08 6.63 -10.00
C PRO A 645 26.23 6.02 -8.61
N ARG A 646 25.20 5.36 -8.09
CA ARG A 646 25.23 4.75 -6.76
C ARG A 646 24.65 3.35 -6.80
N SER A 647 25.18 2.45 -5.98
CA SER A 647 24.63 1.11 -5.86
C SER A 647 23.92 0.88 -4.54
N TYR A 648 22.81 0.16 -4.63
CA TYR A 648 21.99 -0.25 -3.51
C TYR A 648 21.89 -1.77 -3.50
N THR A 649 22.23 -2.42 -2.38
CA THR A 649 22.37 -3.89 -2.32
C THR A 649 21.46 -4.61 -1.33
N PHE A 650 20.63 -5.55 -1.79
CA PHE A 650 19.74 -6.34 -0.93
C PHE A 650 19.73 -7.84 -1.24
N ASN A 651 19.37 -8.66 -0.26
CA ASN A 651 19.25 -10.10 -0.46
C ASN A 651 17.86 -10.46 -1.00
N PHE A 652 17.84 -11.30 -2.04
CA PHE A 652 16.63 -11.91 -2.59
C PHE A 652 16.93 -13.36 -2.96
N GLY A 653 16.33 -14.31 -2.23
CA GLY A 653 16.72 -15.73 -2.33
C GLY A 653 18.20 -15.94 -1.95
N ASN A 654 18.96 -16.59 -2.82
CA ASN A 654 20.41 -16.77 -2.67
C ASN A 654 21.25 -15.74 -3.46
N ARG A 655 20.65 -14.59 -3.79
CA ARG A 655 21.29 -13.53 -4.58
C ARG A 655 21.43 -12.24 -3.79
N LEU A 656 22.60 -11.62 -3.86
CA LEU A 656 22.83 -10.23 -3.47
C LEU A 656 22.50 -9.34 -4.67
N MET A 657 21.26 -8.84 -4.71
CA MET A 657 20.78 -7.91 -5.72
C MET A 657 21.47 -6.56 -5.56
N ARG A 658 22.15 -6.07 -6.59
CA ARG A 658 22.79 -4.75 -6.65
C ARG A 658 22.11 -3.91 -7.72
N PHE A 659 21.31 -2.95 -7.31
CA PHE A 659 20.70 -1.97 -8.20
C PHE A 659 21.63 -0.77 -8.36
N ILE A 660 21.98 -0.44 -9.60
CA ILE A 660 22.87 0.66 -9.96
C ILE A 660 21.98 1.81 -10.46
N ASP A 661 21.78 2.80 -9.60
CA ASP A 661 21.07 4.03 -9.96
C ASP A 661 22.05 5.00 -10.59
N VAL A 662 21.68 5.56 -11.73
CA VAL A 662 22.50 6.49 -12.51
C VAL A 662 21.77 7.82 -12.57
N PRO A 663 22.48 8.97 -12.53
CA PRO A 663 21.89 10.26 -12.85
C PRO A 663 20.96 10.17 -14.06
N GLY A 664 19.73 10.66 -13.90
CA GLY A 664 18.76 10.72 -14.99
C GLY A 664 19.28 11.47 -16.21
N ILE A 665 18.96 10.95 -17.38
CA ILE A 665 19.35 11.50 -18.68
C ILE A 665 18.56 12.79 -18.94
N GLY A 666 19.20 13.82 -19.53
CA GLY A 666 18.55 15.09 -19.85
C GLY A 666 18.71 16.15 -18.77
N ASP A 667 19.93 16.32 -18.26
CA ASP A 667 20.22 17.34 -17.26
C ASP A 667 20.12 18.76 -17.85
N VAL A 668 19.40 19.68 -17.18
CA VAL A 668 19.30 21.09 -17.59
C VAL A 668 20.66 21.82 -17.67
N ARG A 669 21.73 21.23 -17.13
CA ARG A 669 23.12 21.71 -17.29
C ARG A 669 23.71 21.44 -18.69
N GLY A 670 22.97 20.73 -19.56
CA GLY A 670 23.28 20.55 -20.97
C GLY A 670 24.08 19.29 -21.32
N ALA A 671 24.27 19.06 -22.61
CA ALA A 671 24.86 17.83 -23.18
C ALA A 671 26.28 17.49 -22.66
N SER A 672 27.06 18.49 -22.23
CA SER A 672 28.37 18.25 -21.62
C SER A 672 28.25 17.48 -20.31
N LYS A 673 27.21 17.74 -19.51
CA LYS A 673 26.99 17.04 -18.24
C LYS A 673 26.47 15.62 -18.46
N ASP A 674 25.61 15.42 -19.46
CA ASP A 674 25.15 14.08 -19.84
C ASP A 674 26.32 13.19 -20.29
N ARG A 675 27.32 13.75 -20.98
CA ARG A 675 28.55 13.04 -21.35
C ARG A 675 29.38 12.65 -20.11
N GLU A 676 29.62 13.57 -19.18
CA GLU A 676 30.31 13.28 -17.92
C GLU A 676 29.59 12.18 -17.12
N ASN A 677 28.25 12.23 -17.07
CA ASN A 677 27.44 11.23 -16.37
C ASN A 677 27.56 9.85 -17.02
N LEU A 678 27.58 9.79 -18.35
CA LEU A 678 27.77 8.56 -19.10
C LEU A 678 29.19 7.98 -18.91
N ASP A 679 30.23 8.82 -18.94
CA ASP A 679 31.60 8.39 -18.69
C ASP A 679 31.77 7.83 -17.27
N ALA A 680 31.10 8.44 -16.28
CA ALA A 680 31.09 7.94 -14.90
C ALA A 680 30.35 6.60 -14.78
N LEU A 681 29.24 6.42 -15.51
CA LEU A 681 28.51 5.16 -15.59
C LEU A 681 29.41 4.05 -16.19
N LEU A 682 30.04 4.30 -17.34
CA LEU A 682 30.88 3.32 -18.02
C LEU A 682 32.02 2.86 -17.09
N ARG A 683 32.72 3.80 -16.45
CA ARG A 683 33.76 3.50 -15.44
C ARG A 683 33.23 2.68 -14.26
N PHE A 684 31.98 2.91 -13.85
CA PHE A 684 31.37 2.16 -12.75
C PHE A 684 31.08 0.70 -13.15
N ILE A 685 30.46 0.48 -14.32
CA ILE A 685 30.10 -0.88 -14.76
C ILE A 685 31.32 -1.71 -15.18
N GLU A 686 32.39 -1.08 -15.67
CA GLU A 686 33.65 -1.77 -16.02
C GLU A 686 34.31 -2.48 -14.83
N LYS A 687 34.04 -2.04 -13.59
CA LYS A 687 34.54 -2.68 -12.35
C LYS A 687 33.72 -3.89 -11.91
N LEU A 688 32.56 -4.14 -12.51
CA LEU A 688 31.70 -5.29 -12.18
C LEU A 688 32.10 -6.50 -13.01
N PRO A 689 32.08 -7.73 -12.47
CA PRO A 689 32.41 -8.93 -13.24
C PRO A 689 31.30 -9.26 -14.26
N GLU A 690 30.05 -9.09 -13.86
CA GLU A 690 28.87 -9.57 -14.58
C GLU A 690 27.69 -8.61 -14.44
N LEU A 691 26.87 -8.48 -15.49
CA LEU A 691 25.64 -7.70 -15.51
C LEU A 691 24.45 -8.59 -15.85
N HIS A 692 23.40 -8.54 -15.06
CA HIS A 692 22.29 -9.49 -15.13
C HIS A 692 21.05 -8.91 -15.80
N ALA A 693 20.80 -7.62 -15.60
CA ALA A 693 19.73 -6.88 -16.27
C ALA A 693 20.10 -5.41 -16.51
N ILE A 694 19.62 -4.85 -17.61
CA ILE A 694 19.68 -3.43 -17.97
C ILE A 694 18.23 -2.96 -18.13
N CYS A 695 17.73 -2.26 -17.11
CA CYS A 695 16.37 -1.76 -17.06
C CYS A 695 16.30 -0.36 -17.67
N ILE A 696 15.61 -0.23 -18.81
CA ILE A 696 15.32 1.06 -19.44
C ILE A 696 13.93 1.52 -18.98
N LEU A 697 13.90 2.56 -18.14
CA LEU A 697 12.69 3.11 -17.54
C LEU A 697 12.08 4.21 -18.42
N LEU A 698 10.80 4.04 -18.76
CA LEU A 698 10.03 4.96 -19.59
C LEU A 698 8.68 5.28 -18.93
N PRO A 699 8.19 6.53 -18.94
CA PRO A 699 6.80 6.81 -18.60
C PRO A 699 5.86 6.34 -19.72
N PRO A 700 4.55 6.15 -19.45
CA PRO A 700 3.58 5.76 -20.46
C PRO A 700 3.24 6.96 -21.35
N ASN A 701 2.75 6.71 -22.57
CA ASN A 701 2.30 7.75 -23.50
C ASN A 701 3.36 8.80 -23.91
N THR A 702 4.62 8.41 -23.94
CA THR A 702 5.70 9.24 -24.49
C THR A 702 5.61 9.19 -26.02
N SER A 703 4.99 10.21 -26.61
CA SER A 703 4.76 10.30 -28.06
C SER A 703 6.06 10.42 -28.87
N ARG A 704 7.17 10.84 -28.23
CA ARG A 704 8.52 10.90 -28.81
C ARG A 704 9.57 10.67 -27.71
N LEU A 705 10.53 9.76 -27.93
CA LEU A 705 11.74 9.70 -27.10
C LEU A 705 12.51 11.00 -27.31
N THR A 706 12.94 11.64 -26.23
CA THR A 706 13.70 12.90 -26.35
C THR A 706 15.01 12.67 -27.10
N VAL A 707 15.51 13.73 -27.74
CA VAL A 707 16.81 13.68 -28.43
C VAL A 707 17.91 13.24 -27.47
N THR A 708 17.86 13.71 -26.21
CA THR A 708 18.84 13.39 -25.19
C THR A 708 18.78 11.93 -24.74
N LEU A 709 17.58 11.38 -24.54
CA LEU A 709 17.43 9.95 -24.22
C LEU A 709 17.91 9.06 -25.36
N LYS A 710 17.55 9.39 -26.61
CA LYS A 710 18.05 8.65 -27.79
C LYS A 710 19.57 8.71 -27.87
N TYR A 711 20.16 9.89 -27.65
CA TYR A 711 21.62 10.06 -27.65
C TYR A 711 22.28 9.19 -26.58
N CYS A 712 21.84 9.25 -25.33
CA CYS A 712 22.43 8.46 -24.25
C CYS A 712 22.22 6.95 -24.41
N LEU A 713 21.05 6.51 -24.91
CA LEU A 713 20.82 5.10 -25.23
C LEU A 713 21.75 4.64 -26.35
N ASN A 714 21.84 5.39 -27.44
CA ASN A 714 22.73 5.05 -28.55
C ASN A 714 24.19 4.96 -28.09
N GLU A 715 24.64 5.94 -27.32
CA GLU A 715 26.03 5.98 -26.86
C GLU A 715 26.33 4.80 -25.94
N LEU A 716 25.47 4.54 -24.94
CA LEU A 716 25.64 3.38 -24.06
C LEU A 716 25.63 2.05 -24.82
N LEU A 717 24.66 1.85 -25.72
CA LEU A 717 24.54 0.62 -26.51
C LEU A 717 25.72 0.46 -27.49
N ALA A 718 26.35 1.55 -27.94
CA ALA A 718 27.55 1.49 -28.76
C ALA A 718 28.79 0.99 -27.97
N HIS A 719 28.79 1.18 -26.65
CA HIS A 719 29.85 0.72 -25.75
C HIS A 719 29.63 -0.71 -25.23
N LEU A 720 28.40 -1.20 -25.22
CA LEU A 720 28.07 -2.55 -24.75
C LEU A 720 28.27 -3.62 -25.85
N HIS A 721 28.77 -4.78 -25.44
CA HIS A 721 28.86 -5.94 -26.33
C HIS A 721 27.47 -6.48 -26.69
N LYS A 722 27.28 -6.97 -27.91
CA LYS A 722 25.99 -7.48 -28.45
C LYS A 722 25.31 -8.54 -27.60
N ASN A 723 26.10 -9.31 -26.83
CA ASN A 723 25.57 -10.32 -25.91
C ASN A 723 24.73 -9.69 -24.78
N ALA A 724 24.99 -8.43 -24.42
CA ALA A 724 24.23 -7.71 -23.40
C ALA A 724 22.79 -7.40 -23.85
N THR A 725 22.45 -7.52 -25.14
CA THR A 725 21.09 -7.33 -25.65
C THR A 725 20.08 -8.24 -24.96
N ALA A 726 20.48 -9.48 -24.63
CA ALA A 726 19.63 -10.44 -23.92
C ALA A 726 19.30 -10.03 -22.48
N ASN A 727 20.04 -9.08 -21.91
CA ASN A 727 19.84 -8.58 -20.56
C ASN A 727 19.04 -7.26 -20.54
N ILE A 728 18.66 -6.69 -21.69
CA ILE A 728 17.92 -5.43 -21.76
C ILE A 728 16.42 -5.69 -21.56
N VAL A 729 15.81 -4.97 -20.62
CA VAL A 729 14.38 -5.01 -20.34
C VAL A 729 13.79 -3.59 -20.26
N PHE A 730 12.52 -3.45 -20.58
CA PHE A 730 11.79 -2.17 -20.55
C PHE A 730 10.86 -2.10 -19.35
N CYS A 731 11.01 -1.05 -18.56
CA CYS A 731 10.25 -0.82 -17.34
C CYS A 731 9.37 0.42 -17.52
N PHE A 732 8.07 0.22 -17.67
CA PHE A 732 7.11 1.31 -17.77
C PHE A 732 6.67 1.74 -16.38
N THR A 733 6.92 2.99 -16.02
CA THR A 733 6.53 3.58 -14.73
C THR A 733 5.28 4.43 -14.89
N LYS A 734 4.60 4.80 -13.79
CA LYS A 734 3.40 5.67 -13.78
C LYS A 734 2.25 5.10 -14.64
N THR A 735 2.17 3.78 -14.76
CA THR A 735 1.26 3.11 -15.72
C THR A 735 -0.17 2.98 -15.23
N ARG A 736 -0.52 3.50 -14.05
CA ARG A 736 -1.89 3.48 -13.54
C ARG A 736 -2.86 4.20 -14.49
N THR A 737 -2.43 5.30 -15.09
CA THR A 737 -3.23 6.06 -16.07
C THR A 737 -3.47 5.32 -17.39
N THR A 738 -2.66 4.30 -17.68
CA THR A 738 -2.77 3.45 -18.87
C THR A 738 -3.22 2.03 -18.55
N PHE A 739 -3.79 1.80 -17.37
CA PHE A 739 -4.23 0.48 -16.90
C PHE A 739 -3.11 -0.58 -16.99
N TYR A 740 -1.90 -0.21 -16.59
CA TYR A 740 -0.69 -1.06 -16.61
C TYR A 740 -0.30 -1.53 -18.01
N ARG A 741 -0.27 -0.58 -18.96
CA ARG A 741 0.16 -0.78 -20.35
C ARG A 741 1.10 0.32 -20.80
N ALA A 742 1.88 0.07 -21.84
CA ALA A 742 2.89 1.01 -22.34
C ALA A 742 2.30 2.25 -23.04
N GLY A 743 1.04 2.17 -23.52
CA GLY A 743 0.38 3.28 -24.22
C GLY A 743 1.14 3.69 -25.50
N GLU A 744 1.20 4.99 -25.81
CA GLU A 744 1.91 5.47 -27.00
C GLU A 744 3.42 5.21 -26.99
N SER A 745 4.03 5.06 -25.79
CA SER A 745 5.46 4.78 -25.64
C SER A 745 5.88 3.50 -26.37
N LEU A 746 4.98 2.50 -26.49
CA LEU A 746 5.26 1.25 -27.20
C LEU A 746 5.54 1.49 -28.68
N LYS A 747 4.75 2.34 -29.33
CA LYS A 747 4.91 2.68 -30.75
C LYS A 747 6.24 3.40 -30.98
N THR A 748 6.54 4.37 -30.11
CA THR A 748 7.78 5.15 -30.17
C THR A 748 9.01 4.27 -29.94
N LEU A 749 8.93 3.37 -28.96
CA LEU A 749 10.00 2.42 -28.65
C LEU A 749 10.21 1.44 -29.81
N LYS A 750 9.12 0.87 -30.37
CA LYS A 750 9.19 0.00 -31.53
C LYS A 750 9.86 0.68 -32.72
N SER A 751 9.46 1.92 -33.04
CA SER A 751 10.11 2.71 -34.10
C SER A 751 11.60 2.89 -33.84
N TYR A 752 12.00 3.17 -32.59
CA TYR A 752 13.42 3.30 -32.23
C TYR A 752 14.19 1.98 -32.40
N LEU A 753 13.63 0.86 -31.96
CA LEU A 753 14.29 -0.44 -32.15
C LEU A 753 14.42 -0.81 -33.64
N ASP A 754 13.38 -0.54 -34.42
CA ASP A 754 13.37 -0.76 -35.88
C ASP A 754 14.39 0.14 -36.60
N ASP A 755 14.46 1.43 -36.26
CA ASP A 755 15.38 2.42 -36.85
C ASP A 755 16.86 2.06 -36.65
N TYR A 756 17.20 1.38 -35.55
CA TYR A 756 18.57 1.01 -35.18
C TYR A 756 18.85 -0.49 -35.34
N HIS A 757 17.91 -1.27 -35.88
CA HIS A 757 18.03 -2.72 -36.08
C HIS A 757 18.39 -3.48 -34.79
N LEU A 758 17.73 -3.14 -33.68
CA LEU A 758 17.96 -3.75 -32.38
C LEU A 758 17.00 -4.93 -32.15
N ASP A 759 17.55 -6.15 -32.10
CA ASP A 759 16.80 -7.39 -31.87
C ASP A 759 16.42 -7.59 -30.38
N ILE A 760 15.69 -6.64 -29.81
CA ILE A 760 15.12 -6.76 -28.45
C ILE A 760 13.62 -7.03 -28.60
N PRO A 761 13.12 -8.21 -28.22
CA PRO A 761 11.71 -8.52 -28.37
C PRO A 761 10.87 -7.61 -27.46
N LEU A 762 9.76 -7.07 -27.98
CA LEU A 762 8.78 -6.30 -27.20
C LEU A 762 7.63 -7.23 -26.76
N ILE A 763 7.95 -8.13 -25.83
CA ILE A 763 7.04 -9.18 -25.32
C ILE A 763 6.88 -9.06 -23.80
N ASP A 764 5.93 -9.79 -23.23
CA ASP A 764 5.59 -9.70 -21.80
C ASP A 764 6.80 -9.99 -20.91
N GLU A 765 7.67 -10.94 -21.28
CA GLU A 765 8.88 -11.34 -20.55
C GLU A 765 9.96 -10.24 -20.44
N THR A 766 9.88 -9.23 -21.30
CA THR A 766 10.87 -8.12 -21.37
C THR A 766 10.26 -6.76 -21.06
N MET A 767 8.94 -6.69 -20.89
CA MET A 767 8.21 -5.46 -20.58
C MET A 767 7.53 -5.58 -19.23
N TYR A 768 7.82 -4.63 -18.33
CA TYR A 768 7.33 -4.64 -16.96
C TYR A 768 6.60 -3.35 -16.64
N TYR A 769 5.51 -3.42 -15.88
CA TYR A 769 4.60 -2.29 -15.64
C TYR A 769 4.45 -1.97 -14.15
N PHE A 770 4.79 -0.74 -13.76
CA PHE A 770 4.84 -0.31 -12.37
C PHE A 770 4.19 1.04 -12.12
N ASP A 771 3.62 1.19 -10.94
CA ASP A 771 3.12 2.46 -10.40
C ASP A 771 3.64 2.64 -8.97
N ASN A 772 4.70 3.45 -8.84
CA ASN A 772 5.41 3.64 -7.58
C ASN A 772 4.73 4.68 -6.65
N GLU A 773 3.49 5.08 -6.95
CA GLU A 773 2.75 6.08 -6.17
C GLU A 773 2.33 5.57 -4.78
N ALA A 774 2.21 4.25 -4.61
CA ALA A 774 1.90 3.67 -3.30
C ALA A 774 2.99 3.99 -2.25
N PHE A 775 4.27 4.12 -2.65
CA PHE A 775 5.33 4.61 -1.77
C PHE A 775 5.14 6.09 -1.39
N ARG A 776 4.67 6.91 -2.33
CA ARG A 776 4.37 8.33 -2.06
C ARG A 776 3.19 8.48 -1.11
N LEU A 777 2.16 7.64 -1.22
CA LEU A 777 1.09 7.60 -0.23
C LEU A 777 1.63 7.31 1.17
N LEU A 778 2.50 6.29 1.33
CA LEU A 778 3.11 5.99 2.63
C LEU A 778 3.92 7.18 3.19
N CYS A 779 4.67 7.89 2.33
CA CYS A 779 5.39 9.10 2.73
C CYS A 779 4.42 10.23 3.15
N ALA A 780 3.31 10.40 2.43
CA ALA A 780 2.33 11.43 2.69
C ALA A 780 1.54 11.19 3.99
N GLU A 781 1.17 9.94 4.27
CA GLU A 781 0.51 9.54 5.52
C GLU A 781 1.41 9.81 6.73
N GLN A 782 2.72 9.50 6.63
CA GLN A 782 3.69 9.89 7.66
C GLN A 782 3.86 11.41 7.78
N GLY A 783 3.73 12.15 6.67
CA GLY A 783 3.71 13.61 6.64
C GLY A 783 2.41 14.24 7.17
N GLY A 784 1.49 13.45 7.71
CA GLY A 784 0.23 13.91 8.32
C GLY A 784 -0.90 14.19 7.32
N VAL A 785 -0.79 13.75 6.06
CA VAL A 785 -1.88 13.82 5.08
C VAL A 785 -2.79 12.60 5.23
N ARG A 786 -4.09 12.84 5.37
CA ARG A 786 -5.10 11.76 5.44
C ARG A 786 -5.73 11.56 4.08
N PHE A 787 -5.94 10.30 3.68
CA PHE A 787 -6.61 9.95 2.43
C PHE A 787 -7.97 9.28 2.72
N PRO A 788 -9.01 9.55 1.91
CA PRO A 788 -10.24 8.77 1.89
C PRO A 788 -10.01 7.27 1.65
N GLU A 789 -10.92 6.42 2.13
CA GLU A 789 -10.76 4.97 2.08
C GLU A 789 -10.78 4.41 0.64
N ASP A 790 -11.61 4.98 -0.24
CA ASP A 790 -11.66 4.65 -1.67
C ASP A 790 -10.35 4.97 -2.40
N GLU A 791 -9.70 6.09 -2.06
CA GLU A 791 -8.37 6.42 -2.58
C GLU A 791 -7.32 5.40 -2.11
N ARG A 792 -7.29 5.09 -0.80
CA ARG A 792 -6.38 4.09 -0.22
C ARG A 792 -6.55 2.72 -0.89
N ASN A 793 -7.78 2.30 -1.15
CA ASN A 793 -8.09 1.06 -1.86
C ASN A 793 -7.52 1.04 -3.29
N SER A 794 -7.56 2.18 -4.00
CA SER A 794 -6.97 2.28 -5.33
C SER A 794 -5.43 2.18 -5.32
N TYR A 795 -4.77 2.76 -4.31
CA TYR A 795 -3.33 2.59 -4.12
C TYR A 795 -2.96 1.17 -3.66
N ALA A 796 -3.82 0.49 -2.91
CA ALA A 796 -3.62 -0.91 -2.52
C ALA A 796 -3.62 -1.86 -3.74
N ALA A 797 -4.52 -1.63 -4.70
CA ALA A 797 -4.49 -2.36 -5.97
C ALA A 797 -3.21 -2.08 -6.78
N SER A 798 -2.74 -0.82 -6.78
CA SER A 798 -1.49 -0.42 -7.42
C SER A 798 -0.26 -1.07 -6.79
N TRP A 799 -0.23 -1.17 -5.45
CA TRP A 799 0.80 -1.90 -4.71
C TRP A 799 0.90 -3.35 -5.16
N LEU A 800 -0.22 -4.07 -5.22
CA LEU A 800 -0.24 -5.49 -5.59
C LEU A 800 0.27 -5.72 -7.01
N LYS A 801 -0.13 -4.88 -7.96
CA LYS A 801 0.34 -4.99 -9.34
C LYS A 801 1.83 -4.64 -9.47
N SER A 802 2.28 -3.59 -8.79
CA SER A 802 3.67 -3.13 -8.88
C SER A 802 4.64 -4.08 -8.15
N SER A 803 4.24 -4.63 -7.01
CA SER A 803 5.02 -5.64 -6.27
C SER A 803 5.14 -6.95 -7.06
N SER A 804 4.06 -7.47 -7.63
CA SER A 804 4.09 -8.70 -8.44
C SER A 804 4.99 -8.56 -9.68
N GLU A 805 4.86 -7.46 -10.43
CA GLU A 805 5.74 -7.18 -11.57
C GLU A 805 7.22 -7.03 -11.15
N THR A 806 7.47 -6.59 -9.92
CA THR A 806 8.83 -6.29 -9.44
C THR A 806 9.50 -7.61 -9.13
N ILE A 807 8.79 -8.49 -8.44
CA ILE A 807 9.21 -9.87 -8.19
C ILE A 807 9.46 -10.60 -9.51
N ARG A 808 8.59 -10.44 -10.51
CA ARG A 808 8.76 -11.01 -11.86
C ARG A 808 10.07 -10.54 -12.51
N LEU A 809 10.38 -9.25 -12.44
CA LEU A 809 11.64 -8.69 -12.95
C LEU A 809 12.86 -9.21 -12.20
N LEU A 810 12.81 -9.26 -10.85
CA LEU A 810 13.90 -9.78 -10.03
C LEU A 810 14.19 -11.24 -10.37
N GLN A 811 13.15 -12.06 -10.51
CA GLN A 811 13.28 -13.47 -10.92
C GLN A 811 13.87 -13.60 -12.32
N HIS A 812 13.42 -12.77 -13.27
CA HIS A 812 13.98 -12.73 -14.62
C HIS A 812 15.47 -12.39 -14.61
N ALA A 813 15.89 -11.34 -13.88
CA ALA A 813 17.29 -10.96 -13.75
C ALA A 813 18.16 -12.08 -13.16
N ILE A 814 17.62 -12.88 -12.24
CA ILE A 814 18.33 -14.01 -11.61
C ILE A 814 18.47 -15.20 -12.55
N ALA A 815 17.46 -15.44 -13.39
CA ALA A 815 17.43 -16.53 -14.36
C ALA A 815 18.17 -16.20 -15.67
N ALA A 816 18.31 -14.92 -16.01
CA ALA A 816 18.97 -14.47 -17.22
C ALA A 816 20.46 -14.86 -17.23
N PRO A 817 21.01 -15.31 -18.38
CA PRO A 817 22.45 -15.50 -18.52
C PRO A 817 23.19 -14.18 -18.27
N ALA A 818 24.12 -14.16 -17.32
CA ALA A 818 24.83 -12.94 -16.97
C ALA A 818 25.79 -12.51 -18.09
N HIS A 819 25.71 -11.23 -18.48
CA HIS A 819 26.64 -10.62 -19.42
C HIS A 819 27.99 -10.41 -18.76
N LYS A 820 29.06 -10.93 -19.37
CA LYS A 820 30.42 -10.82 -18.82
C LYS A 820 31.02 -9.48 -19.22
N MET A 821 31.25 -8.60 -18.24
CA MET A 821 31.72 -7.24 -18.49
C MET A 821 33.09 -7.19 -19.18
N ARG A 822 33.94 -8.21 -19.03
CA ARG A 822 35.20 -8.34 -19.78
C ARG A 822 35.03 -8.19 -21.30
N GLU A 823 33.89 -8.61 -21.85
CA GLU A 823 33.59 -8.53 -23.29
C GLU A 823 33.34 -7.06 -23.71
N THR A 824 32.61 -6.31 -22.88
CA THR A 824 32.39 -4.86 -23.01
C THR A 824 33.70 -4.08 -22.87
N VAL A 825 34.51 -4.38 -21.83
CA VAL A 825 35.82 -3.74 -21.61
C VAL A 825 36.71 -3.90 -22.84
N SER A 826 36.72 -5.09 -23.45
CA SER A 826 37.52 -5.37 -24.65
C SER A 826 37.11 -4.52 -25.86
N ILE A 827 35.81 -4.24 -26.04
CA ILE A 827 35.31 -3.32 -27.08
C ILE A 827 35.76 -1.89 -26.80
N ASN A 828 35.62 -1.43 -25.56
CA ASN A 828 35.99 -0.06 -25.17
C ASN A 828 37.49 0.19 -25.32
N GLU A 829 38.32 -0.75 -24.90
CA GLU A 829 39.77 -0.71 -25.13
C GLU A 829 40.10 -0.58 -26.62
N MET A 830 39.37 -1.31 -27.47
CA MET A 830 39.60 -1.34 -28.91
C MET A 830 39.18 -0.06 -29.60
N ARG A 831 38.03 0.49 -29.20
CA ARG A 831 37.59 1.81 -29.63
C ARG A 831 38.65 2.86 -29.31
N GLY A 832 39.16 2.87 -28.08
CA GLY A 832 40.25 3.78 -27.69
C GLY A 832 41.54 3.56 -28.48
N VAL A 833 41.87 2.32 -28.88
CA VAL A 833 43.02 2.04 -29.75
C VAL A 833 42.81 2.62 -31.15
N ILE A 834 41.64 2.42 -31.76
CA ILE A 834 41.34 2.98 -33.09
C ILE A 834 41.46 4.50 -33.04
N GLU A 835 40.76 5.16 -32.11
CA GLU A 835 40.78 6.62 -31.95
C GLU A 835 42.21 7.19 -31.81
N ARG A 836 43.11 6.48 -31.11
CA ARG A 836 44.52 6.88 -30.96
C ARG A 836 45.38 6.63 -32.20
N LEU A 837 45.06 5.60 -32.98
CA LEU A 837 45.82 5.24 -34.18
C LEU A 837 45.42 6.08 -35.39
N THR A 838 44.17 6.54 -35.45
CA THR A 838 43.60 7.27 -36.59
C THR A 838 44.52 8.38 -37.14
N PRO A 839 45.06 9.29 -36.32
CA PRO A 839 45.91 10.38 -36.81
C PRO A 839 47.28 9.87 -37.30
N LEU A 840 47.85 8.87 -36.64
CA LEU A 840 49.15 8.29 -36.98
C LEU A 840 49.11 7.58 -38.34
N LEU A 841 48.00 6.93 -38.65
CA LEU A 841 47.81 6.26 -39.94
C LEU A 841 47.74 7.24 -41.11
N ALA A 842 47.06 8.36 -40.94
CA ALA A 842 47.02 9.40 -41.96
C ALA A 842 48.42 10.01 -42.20
N GLU A 843 49.22 10.16 -41.14
CA GLU A 843 50.61 10.61 -41.23
C GLU A 843 51.51 9.57 -41.91
N PHE A 844 51.44 8.30 -41.51
CA PHE A 844 52.22 7.22 -42.12
C PHE A 844 51.84 7.00 -43.58
N SER A 845 50.55 7.06 -43.92
CA SER A 845 50.07 7.01 -45.31
C SER A 845 50.75 8.11 -46.15
N THR A 846 50.77 9.35 -45.63
CA THR A 846 51.40 10.48 -46.31
C THR A 846 52.92 10.29 -46.47
N ASN A 847 53.60 9.78 -45.43
CA ASN A 847 55.04 9.52 -45.47
C ASN A 847 55.39 8.40 -46.45
N ILE A 848 54.67 7.27 -46.40
CA ILE A 848 54.88 6.11 -47.27
C ILE A 848 54.65 6.47 -48.74
N GLN A 849 53.57 7.18 -49.05
CA GLN A 849 53.30 7.65 -50.40
C GLN A 849 54.39 8.60 -50.91
N THR A 850 54.97 9.42 -50.03
CA THR A 850 56.10 10.31 -50.39
C THR A 850 57.35 9.49 -50.69
N ASN A 851 57.69 8.49 -49.88
CA ASN A 851 58.86 7.63 -50.11
C ASN A 851 58.70 6.72 -51.34
N ILE A 852 57.51 6.17 -51.61
CA ILE A 852 57.24 5.40 -52.85
C ILE A 852 57.51 6.27 -54.08
N ARG A 853 57.08 7.53 -54.05
CA ARG A 853 57.31 8.46 -55.14
C ARG A 853 58.79 8.82 -55.30
N LEU A 854 59.52 9.06 -54.21
CA LEU A 854 60.97 9.28 -54.26
C LEU A 854 61.71 8.09 -54.88
N ILE A 855 61.26 6.86 -54.58
CA ILE A 855 61.79 5.64 -55.19
C ILE A 855 61.46 5.59 -56.69
N GLU A 856 60.24 5.95 -57.10
CA GLU A 856 59.84 6.00 -58.52
C GLU A 856 60.56 7.09 -59.31
N GLU A 857 60.81 8.25 -58.70
CA GLU A 857 61.57 9.34 -59.30
C GLU A 857 63.04 8.96 -59.42
N ASN A 858 63.64 8.37 -58.37
CA ASN A 858 64.98 7.79 -58.44
C ASN A 858 65.09 6.74 -59.55
N ARG A 859 64.08 5.87 -59.67
CA ARG A 859 64.00 4.87 -60.75
C ARG A 859 64.03 5.53 -62.13
N LYS A 860 63.15 6.50 -62.39
CA LYS A 860 63.07 7.21 -63.68
C LYS A 860 64.38 7.93 -64.01
N GLU A 861 64.97 8.62 -63.04
CA GLU A 861 66.25 9.30 -63.22
C GLU A 861 67.38 8.31 -63.51
N PHE A 862 67.44 7.19 -62.80
CA PHE A 862 68.49 6.19 -62.96
C PHE A 862 68.38 5.45 -64.32
N GLU A 863 67.14 5.17 -64.78
CA GLU A 863 66.87 4.65 -66.12
C GLU A 863 67.31 5.64 -67.22
N LEU A 864 67.10 6.94 -67.03
CA LEU A 864 67.56 8.01 -67.94
C LEU A 864 69.08 8.17 -67.96
N LEU A 865 69.75 8.05 -66.81
CA LEU A 865 71.21 8.14 -66.69
C LEU A 865 71.92 6.95 -67.32
N ALA A 866 71.34 5.75 -67.20
CA ALA A 866 71.85 4.54 -67.86
C ALA A 866 71.90 4.67 -69.40
N GLN A 867 71.00 5.46 -70.00
CA GLN A 867 70.98 5.72 -71.44
C GLN A 867 72.06 6.72 -71.91
N LYS A 868 72.62 7.54 -71.01
CA LYS A 868 73.53 8.67 -71.36
C LYS A 868 75.03 8.38 -71.18
N SER A 869 75.44 7.15 -70.85
CA SER A 869 76.85 6.72 -70.71
C SER A 869 77.65 7.33 -69.52
N ASP A 870 76.99 7.83 -68.48
CA ASP A 870 77.67 8.43 -67.32
C ASP A 870 78.02 7.42 -66.20
N ASN A 871 78.76 7.90 -65.19
CA ASN A 871 79.19 7.12 -64.02
C ASN A 871 78.02 6.87 -63.04
N LEU A 872 77.45 5.65 -63.11
CA LEU A 872 76.30 5.19 -62.34
C LEU A 872 76.51 5.24 -60.81
N SER A 873 77.76 5.26 -60.33
CA SER A 873 78.10 5.26 -58.90
C SER A 873 77.67 6.52 -58.16
N SER A 874 77.48 7.64 -58.87
CA SER A 874 77.16 8.94 -58.26
C SER A 874 75.69 9.09 -57.84
N ARG A 875 74.81 8.18 -58.29
CA ARG A 875 73.35 8.27 -58.07
C ARG A 875 72.68 6.96 -57.66
N ALA A 876 73.46 5.98 -57.17
CA ALA A 876 72.95 4.73 -56.62
C ALA A 876 72.32 4.90 -55.20
N ASP A 877 72.34 6.12 -54.67
CA ASP A 877 71.73 6.47 -53.39
C ASP A 877 70.27 6.82 -53.56
N VAL A 878 69.42 6.24 -52.72
CA VAL A 878 68.01 6.62 -52.59
C VAL A 878 67.88 7.50 -51.37
N VAL A 879 67.44 8.75 -51.57
CA VAL A 879 67.11 9.64 -50.46
C VAL A 879 65.73 9.25 -49.93
N GLN A 880 65.70 8.73 -48.71
CA GLN A 880 64.46 8.53 -47.97
C GLN A 880 64.26 9.68 -46.99
N VAL A 881 63.01 10.09 -46.81
CA VAL A 881 62.66 11.19 -45.90
C VAL A 881 61.85 10.65 -44.73
N THR A 882 62.35 10.87 -43.52
CA THR A 882 61.66 10.56 -42.27
C THR A 882 61.35 11.86 -41.53
N ILE A 883 60.09 11.99 -41.11
CA ILE A 883 59.70 13.06 -40.18
C ILE A 883 59.85 12.48 -38.78
N GLU A 884 60.69 13.12 -37.96
CA GLU A 884 60.80 12.85 -36.53
C GLU A 884 60.02 13.90 -35.76
N ARG A 885 59.12 13.42 -34.90
CA ARG A 885 58.43 14.26 -33.92
C ARG A 885 59.08 14.06 -32.57
N THR A 886 59.49 15.16 -31.94
CA THR A 886 59.92 15.16 -30.55
C THR A 886 58.76 15.72 -29.74
N ASP A 887 58.06 14.85 -28.99
CA ASP A 887 56.94 15.29 -28.17
C ASP A 887 57.41 16.20 -27.02
N ILE A 888 56.53 17.14 -26.67
CA ILE A 888 56.69 18.08 -25.55
C ILE A 888 55.48 17.95 -24.62
N ASP A 889 55.70 18.20 -23.33
CA ASP A 889 54.72 18.01 -22.25
C ASP A 889 53.75 19.19 -22.06
N TYR A 890 53.93 20.26 -22.83
CA TYR A 890 53.10 21.46 -22.81
C TYR A 890 52.54 21.80 -24.20
N PRO A 891 51.35 22.43 -24.30
CA PRO A 891 50.79 22.82 -25.59
C PRO A 891 51.46 24.06 -26.14
N ARG A 892 51.86 23.99 -27.41
CA ARG A 892 52.23 25.14 -28.24
C ARG A 892 51.04 25.56 -29.08
N THR A 893 50.62 26.82 -28.99
CA THR A 893 49.68 27.41 -29.95
C THR A 893 50.44 27.79 -31.22
N VAL A 894 50.11 27.15 -32.35
CA VAL A 894 50.67 27.47 -33.67
C VAL A 894 49.59 27.97 -34.61
N CYS A 895 50.00 28.76 -35.61
CA CYS A 895 49.10 29.24 -36.65
C CYS A 895 49.16 28.35 -37.89
N VAL A 896 48.00 28.01 -38.43
CA VAL A 896 47.87 27.20 -39.66
C VAL A 896 47.47 28.02 -40.88
N ALA A 897 47.43 29.34 -40.77
CA ALA A 897 47.23 30.21 -41.92
C ALA A 897 48.40 30.07 -42.92
N GLY A 898 48.10 30.09 -44.21
CA GLY A 898 49.13 29.92 -45.27
C GLY A 898 50.28 30.94 -45.21
N THR A 899 50.06 32.12 -44.62
CA THR A 899 51.09 33.14 -44.39
C THR A 899 52.04 32.83 -43.22
N CYS A 900 51.64 31.92 -42.33
CA CYS A 900 52.36 31.55 -41.09
C CYS A 900 53.02 30.17 -41.18
N ILE A 901 52.84 29.51 -42.32
CA ILE A 901 53.42 28.22 -42.67
C ILE A 901 54.55 28.50 -43.67
N GLU A 902 55.70 27.88 -43.46
CA GLU A 902 56.79 27.84 -44.43
C GLU A 902 56.70 26.54 -45.21
N THR A 903 56.95 26.61 -46.51
CA THR A 903 56.96 25.44 -47.39
C THR A 903 58.41 25.11 -47.72
N ARG A 904 58.97 24.07 -47.11
CA ARG A 904 60.34 23.60 -47.37
C ARG A 904 60.35 22.66 -48.56
N SER A 905 61.23 22.89 -49.53
CA SER A 905 61.39 21.98 -50.66
C SER A 905 61.93 20.64 -50.20
N ILE A 906 61.35 19.57 -50.72
CA ILE A 906 61.88 18.23 -50.52
C ILE A 906 63.07 18.07 -51.49
N PRO A 907 64.29 17.73 -51.01
CA PRO A 907 65.44 17.56 -51.90
C PRO A 907 65.16 16.52 -52.99
N GLY A 908 65.30 16.91 -54.26
CA GLY A 908 65.07 16.03 -55.41
C GLY A 908 63.65 16.05 -55.98
N THR A 909 62.74 16.88 -55.47
CA THR A 909 61.37 17.03 -56.02
C THR A 909 60.96 18.50 -56.15
N ASP A 910 59.95 18.78 -56.98
CA ASP A 910 59.31 20.11 -57.08
C ASP A 910 58.28 20.36 -55.94
N GLU A 911 58.16 19.44 -54.97
CA GLU A 911 57.20 19.53 -53.87
C GLU A 911 57.76 20.30 -52.67
N VAL A 912 56.84 20.99 -51.99
CA VAL A 912 57.12 21.72 -50.76
C VAL A 912 56.28 21.17 -49.59
N GLN A 913 56.93 20.90 -48.46
CA GLN A 913 56.31 20.41 -47.24
C GLN A 913 56.03 21.56 -46.26
N ARG A 914 54.83 21.56 -45.65
CA ARG A 914 54.40 22.59 -44.69
C ARG A 914 55.10 22.43 -43.33
N TYR A 915 55.75 23.50 -42.91
CA TYR A 915 56.43 23.67 -41.63
C TYR A 915 55.80 24.85 -40.89
N TYR A 916 55.37 24.68 -39.64
CA TYR A 916 54.78 25.76 -38.85
C TYR A 916 55.88 26.72 -38.39
N LYS A 917 56.23 27.67 -39.26
CA LYS A 917 57.27 28.67 -39.01
C LYS A 917 56.97 29.54 -37.79
N GLN A 918 55.69 29.87 -37.59
CA GLN A 918 55.28 30.74 -36.49
C GLN A 918 54.69 29.94 -35.33
N THR A 919 55.43 29.88 -34.22
CA THR A 919 54.85 29.56 -32.91
C THR A 919 54.24 30.83 -32.33
N CYS A 920 52.92 30.84 -32.18
CA CYS A 920 52.18 31.99 -31.64
C CYS A 920 52.17 32.01 -30.12
N HIS A 921 52.19 30.85 -29.48
CA HIS A 921 52.38 30.74 -28.04
C HIS A 921 53.12 29.46 -27.71
N ASP A 922 54.23 29.56 -27.01
CA ASP A 922 55.08 28.40 -26.75
C ASP A 922 54.56 27.52 -25.62
N HIS A 923 53.97 28.10 -24.58
CA HIS A 923 53.49 27.37 -23.41
C HIS A 923 52.08 27.83 -23.05
N CYS A 924 51.07 27.24 -23.66
CA CYS A 924 49.69 27.56 -23.35
C CYS A 924 49.21 26.83 -22.09
N PHE A 925 48.48 27.52 -21.22
CA PHE A 925 47.95 26.94 -19.98
C PHE A 925 46.45 26.61 -20.06
N LEU A 926 45.83 26.82 -21.22
CA LEU A 926 44.42 26.51 -21.43
C LEU A 926 44.17 24.99 -21.40
N LYS A 927 43.23 24.59 -20.55
CA LYS A 927 42.85 23.19 -20.35
C LYS A 927 41.64 22.82 -21.22
N GLY A 928 41.53 21.53 -21.55
CA GLY A 928 40.38 20.98 -22.27
C GLY A 928 40.37 21.19 -23.78
N ILE A 929 41.35 21.91 -24.35
CA ILE A 929 41.52 22.06 -25.80
C ILE A 929 42.14 20.78 -26.36
N GLU A 930 41.43 20.14 -27.30
CA GLU A 930 41.92 18.93 -27.94
C GLU A 930 43.15 19.20 -28.81
N ARG A 931 44.09 18.23 -28.84
CA ARG A 931 45.34 18.34 -29.60
C ARG A 931 45.04 18.45 -31.09
N GLU A 932 45.76 19.34 -31.78
CA GLU A 932 45.69 19.55 -33.22
C GLU A 932 44.29 19.91 -33.75
N ARG A 933 43.36 20.27 -32.86
CA ARG A 933 42.00 20.69 -33.21
C ARG A 933 41.96 22.21 -33.46
N TYR A 934 41.44 22.59 -34.63
CA TYR A 934 41.04 23.96 -34.94
C TYR A 934 39.87 23.99 -35.93
N PRO A 935 39.02 25.04 -35.91
CA PRO A 935 38.98 26.08 -34.89
C PRO A 935 38.43 25.55 -33.56
N ASP A 936 39.03 25.95 -32.43
CA ASP A 936 38.48 25.73 -31.08
C ASP A 936 38.23 27.09 -30.43
N ILE A 937 36.98 27.38 -30.07
CA ILE A 937 36.56 28.70 -29.59
C ILE A 937 37.30 29.14 -28.33
N ARG A 938 37.79 28.19 -27.53
CA ARG A 938 38.55 28.45 -26.30
C ARG A 938 39.92 29.06 -26.60
N LEU A 939 40.46 28.89 -27.80
CA LEU A 939 41.73 29.52 -28.18
C LEU A 939 41.66 31.04 -28.21
N LYS A 940 40.46 31.65 -28.23
CA LYS A 940 40.28 33.09 -28.02
C LYS A 940 40.86 33.58 -26.68
N GLU A 941 40.92 32.70 -25.69
CA GLU A 941 41.47 32.99 -24.36
C GLU A 941 42.98 32.72 -24.29
N CYS A 942 43.61 32.29 -25.38
CA CYS A 942 45.05 32.08 -25.41
C CYS A 942 45.73 33.44 -25.29
N TRP A 943 46.81 33.53 -24.52
CA TRP A 943 47.58 34.76 -24.33
C TRP A 943 47.97 35.43 -25.65
N ALA A 944 48.22 34.63 -26.69
CA ALA A 944 48.56 35.14 -28.01
C ALA A 944 47.37 35.79 -28.76
N MET A 945 46.14 35.72 -28.24
CA MET A 945 44.94 36.26 -28.87
C MET A 945 44.47 37.56 -28.20
N ASN A 946 44.19 38.58 -29.02
CA ASN A 946 43.47 39.78 -28.62
C ASN A 946 41.97 39.66 -28.95
N GLY A 947 41.32 38.66 -28.36
CA GLY A 947 39.90 38.36 -28.57
C GLY A 947 39.55 37.68 -29.91
N THR A 948 39.92 38.27 -31.04
CA THR A 948 39.64 37.71 -32.38
C THR A 948 40.85 37.56 -33.30
N GLN A 949 41.96 38.25 -33.02
CA GLN A 949 43.19 38.19 -33.82
C GLN A 949 44.39 37.83 -32.95
N CYS A 950 45.32 37.08 -33.52
CA CYS A 950 46.57 36.73 -32.89
C CYS A 950 47.56 37.90 -32.95
N GLN A 951 48.11 38.26 -31.80
CA GLN A 951 49.09 39.35 -31.68
C GLN A 951 50.48 38.97 -32.22
N GLN A 952 50.77 37.68 -32.41
CA GLN A 952 52.06 37.23 -32.96
C GLN A 952 52.07 37.16 -34.49
N CYS A 953 50.99 36.68 -35.10
CA CYS A 953 50.94 36.42 -36.54
C CYS A 953 49.90 37.24 -37.30
N GLY A 954 49.02 37.97 -36.60
CA GLY A 954 47.94 38.77 -37.19
C GLY A 954 46.74 37.96 -37.71
N CYS A 955 46.81 36.62 -37.74
CA CYS A 955 45.71 35.76 -38.20
C CYS A 955 44.61 35.61 -37.13
N GLY A 956 43.40 35.25 -37.57
CA GLY A 956 42.27 35.03 -36.66
C GLY A 956 42.50 33.87 -35.69
N TRP A 957 41.85 33.91 -34.51
CA TRP A 957 41.91 32.82 -33.52
C TRP A 957 41.50 31.46 -34.10
N ASP A 958 40.64 31.48 -35.12
CA ASP A 958 40.14 30.33 -35.87
C ASP A 958 41.19 29.66 -36.78
N HIS A 959 42.38 30.25 -36.90
CA HIS A 959 43.53 29.70 -37.63
C HIS A 959 44.61 29.15 -36.69
N HIS A 960 44.26 28.79 -35.45
CA HIS A 960 45.24 28.34 -34.46
C HIS A 960 44.86 27.00 -33.84
N MET A 961 45.85 26.21 -33.46
CA MET A 961 45.68 24.91 -32.79
C MET A 961 46.75 24.70 -31.71
N HIS A 962 46.52 23.76 -30.80
CA HIS A 962 47.55 23.27 -29.88
C HIS A 962 48.30 22.06 -30.46
N ILE A 963 49.61 22.18 -30.65
CA ILE A 963 50.50 21.04 -30.92
C ILE A 963 51.33 20.73 -29.68
N TYR A 964 51.69 19.45 -29.52
CA TYR A 964 52.48 18.95 -28.38
C TYR A 964 53.74 18.24 -28.87
N TYR A 965 54.29 18.71 -29.98
CA TYR A 965 55.49 18.12 -30.58
C TYR A 965 56.28 19.16 -31.37
N MET A 966 57.57 18.90 -31.55
CA MET A 966 58.45 19.55 -32.50
C MET A 966 58.64 18.63 -33.72
N GLN A 967 58.56 19.17 -34.94
CA GLN A 967 58.82 18.42 -36.16
C GLN A 967 60.25 18.68 -36.65
N GLU A 968 61.02 17.62 -36.86
CA GLU A 968 62.33 17.63 -37.50
C GLU A 968 62.32 16.69 -38.70
N GLN A 969 62.74 17.17 -39.87
CA GLN A 969 62.85 16.36 -41.09
C GLN A 969 64.27 15.80 -41.18
N LYS A 970 64.41 14.47 -41.16
CA LYS A 970 65.68 13.78 -41.41
C LYS A 970 65.64 13.11 -42.78
N SER A 971 66.57 13.49 -43.65
CA SER A 971 66.86 12.76 -44.89
C SER A 971 67.95 11.74 -44.63
N VAL A 972 67.71 10.50 -45.01
CA VAL A 972 68.68 9.41 -44.93
C VAL A 972 68.96 8.94 -46.35
N SER A 973 70.23 8.97 -46.74
CA SER A 973 70.69 8.40 -48.00
C SER A 973 70.93 6.91 -47.80
N ILE A 974 70.19 6.08 -48.53
CA ILE A 974 70.26 4.62 -48.42
C ILE A 974 70.80 4.05 -49.73
N ARG A 975 71.84 3.23 -49.61
CA ARG A 975 72.42 2.44 -50.70
C ARG A 975 72.28 0.96 -50.40
N ASP A 976 71.84 0.17 -51.38
CA ASP A 976 71.75 -1.27 -51.23
C ASP A 976 73.16 -1.89 -51.15
N PRO A 977 73.49 -2.65 -50.09
CA PRO A 977 74.83 -3.25 -49.92
C PRO A 977 75.25 -4.21 -51.04
N TYR A 978 74.30 -4.79 -51.77
CA TYR A 978 74.59 -5.59 -52.97
C TYR A 978 74.96 -4.70 -54.16
N VAL A 979 74.23 -3.60 -54.36
CA VAL A 979 74.55 -2.61 -55.40
C VAL A 979 75.89 -1.94 -55.10
N GLU A 980 76.17 -1.62 -53.84
CA GLU A 980 77.44 -1.07 -53.39
C GLU A 980 78.61 -2.01 -53.68
N ARG A 981 78.45 -3.31 -53.40
CA ARG A 981 79.46 -4.33 -53.75
C ARG A 981 79.68 -4.43 -55.26
N LEU A 982 78.61 -4.47 -56.05
CA LEU A 982 78.73 -4.53 -57.52
C LEU A 982 79.45 -3.30 -58.10
N ILE A 983 79.20 -2.12 -57.53
CA ILE A 983 79.91 -0.88 -57.90
C ILE A 983 81.39 -0.96 -57.48
N ALA A 984 81.69 -1.45 -56.28
CA ALA A 984 83.06 -1.59 -55.77
C ALA A 984 83.88 -2.64 -56.56
N GLU A 985 83.22 -3.68 -57.06
CA GLU A 985 83.82 -4.76 -57.87
C GLU A 985 83.92 -4.40 -59.37
N ASN A 986 83.53 -3.19 -59.78
CA ASN A 986 83.47 -2.74 -61.18
C ASN A 986 82.65 -3.68 -62.08
N ALA A 987 81.51 -4.19 -61.60
CA ALA A 987 80.60 -5.02 -62.38
C ALA A 987 80.09 -4.28 -63.63
N ASP A 988 79.62 -5.05 -64.63
CA ASP A 988 79.13 -4.45 -65.88
C ASP A 988 77.90 -3.55 -65.64
N LYS A 989 77.75 -2.52 -66.49
CA LYS A 989 76.69 -1.51 -66.35
C LYS A 989 75.28 -2.12 -66.37
N GLY A 990 75.06 -3.20 -67.14
CA GLY A 990 73.78 -3.89 -67.20
C GLY A 990 73.44 -4.56 -65.88
N THR A 991 74.41 -5.26 -65.28
CA THR A 991 74.25 -5.92 -63.98
C THR A 991 74.02 -4.93 -62.85
N VAL A 992 74.75 -3.81 -62.80
CA VAL A 992 74.53 -2.75 -61.79
C VAL A 992 73.14 -2.12 -61.95
N LEU A 993 72.71 -1.85 -63.20
CA LEU A 993 71.39 -1.31 -63.51
C LEU A 993 70.28 -2.26 -63.03
N THR A 994 70.35 -3.54 -63.41
CA THR A 994 69.36 -4.53 -63.01
C THR A 994 69.33 -4.72 -61.49
N ALA A 995 70.49 -4.73 -60.83
CA ALA A 995 70.56 -4.86 -59.36
C ALA A 995 69.95 -3.65 -58.63
N HIS A 996 70.19 -2.42 -59.11
CA HIS A 996 69.62 -1.20 -58.52
C HIS A 996 68.11 -1.10 -58.75
N LEU A 997 67.63 -1.37 -59.97
CA LEU A 997 66.19 -1.41 -60.26
C LEU A 997 65.47 -2.47 -59.42
N ASN A 998 66.06 -3.66 -59.26
CA ASN A 998 65.54 -4.69 -58.37
C ASN A 998 65.60 -4.28 -56.88
N SER A 999 66.54 -3.44 -56.49
CA SER A 999 66.58 -2.89 -55.13
C SER A 999 65.48 -1.86 -54.89
N LEU A 1000 65.28 -0.93 -55.83
CA LEU A 1000 64.20 0.06 -55.82
C LEU A 1000 62.82 -0.61 -55.76
N GLU A 1001 62.60 -1.64 -56.58
CA GLU A 1001 61.35 -2.40 -56.57
C GLU A 1001 61.15 -3.12 -55.22
N ARG A 1002 62.19 -3.76 -54.67
CA ARG A 1002 62.13 -4.37 -53.32
C ARG A 1002 61.81 -3.36 -52.22
N MET A 1003 62.42 -2.17 -52.26
CA MET A 1003 62.15 -1.10 -51.29
C MET A 1003 60.70 -0.60 -51.39
N LYS A 1004 60.21 -0.39 -52.62
CA LYS A 1004 58.81 -0.02 -52.88
C LYS A 1004 57.85 -1.10 -52.35
N GLU A 1005 58.09 -2.37 -52.66
CA GLU A 1005 57.29 -3.50 -52.18
C GLU A 1005 57.25 -3.59 -50.65
N VAL A 1006 58.35 -3.33 -49.96
CA VAL A 1006 58.41 -3.34 -48.49
C VAL A 1006 57.52 -2.24 -47.90
N HIS A 1007 57.61 -1.01 -48.42
CA HIS A 1007 56.78 0.11 -47.96
C HIS A 1007 55.29 -0.14 -48.25
N GLU A 1008 54.93 -0.61 -49.46
CA GLU A 1008 53.54 -0.97 -49.80
C GLU A 1008 53.00 -2.12 -48.93
N ARG A 1009 53.82 -3.15 -48.67
CA ARG A 1009 53.43 -4.29 -47.83
C ARG A 1009 53.19 -3.88 -46.38
N ASN A 1010 54.04 -3.02 -45.83
CA ASN A 1010 53.87 -2.52 -44.46
C ASN A 1010 52.63 -1.65 -44.32
N TYR A 1011 52.37 -0.78 -45.31
CA TYR A 1011 51.15 0.02 -45.40
C TYR A 1011 49.88 -0.83 -45.47
N ARG A 1012 49.82 -1.81 -46.38
CA ARG A 1012 48.65 -2.72 -46.49
C ARG A 1012 48.39 -3.49 -45.20
N LYS A 1013 49.45 -4.01 -44.55
CA LYS A 1013 49.30 -4.69 -43.24
C LYS A 1013 48.67 -3.78 -42.19
N LEU A 1014 49.12 -2.53 -42.12
CA LEU A 1014 48.65 -1.55 -41.16
C LEU A 1014 47.18 -1.16 -41.41
N THR A 1015 46.82 -0.87 -42.66
CA THR A 1015 45.43 -0.62 -43.07
C THR A 1015 44.53 -1.81 -42.77
N ARG A 1016 44.97 -3.04 -43.08
CA ARG A 1016 44.23 -4.27 -42.80
C ARG A 1016 44.02 -4.50 -41.30
N TYR A 1017 45.01 -4.25 -40.44
CA TYR A 1017 44.84 -4.35 -38.99
C TYR A 1017 43.77 -3.39 -38.47
N CYS A 1018 43.73 -2.15 -38.99
CA CYS A 1018 42.77 -1.15 -38.54
C CYS A 1018 41.37 -1.43 -39.08
N ALA A 1019 41.24 -1.86 -40.34
CA ALA A 1019 39.98 -2.35 -40.89
C ALA A 1019 39.47 -3.58 -40.12
N THR A 1020 40.37 -4.47 -39.65
CA THR A 1020 40.01 -5.61 -38.79
C THR A 1020 39.46 -5.13 -37.44
N PHE A 1021 40.04 -4.09 -36.84
CA PHE A 1021 39.54 -3.49 -35.61
C PHE A 1021 38.18 -2.80 -35.80
N GLY A 1022 38.01 -2.04 -36.90
CA GLY A 1022 36.73 -1.42 -37.25
C GLY A 1022 35.63 -2.44 -37.52
N ALA A 1023 35.95 -3.53 -38.24
CA ALA A 1023 35.05 -4.65 -38.47
C ALA A 1023 34.68 -5.36 -37.15
N PHE A 1024 35.65 -5.59 -36.26
CA PHE A 1024 35.41 -6.17 -34.94
C PHE A 1024 34.42 -5.33 -34.10
N LEU A 1025 34.60 -4.01 -34.03
CA LEU A 1025 33.68 -3.13 -33.30
C LEU A 1025 32.27 -3.15 -33.90
N ARG A 1026 32.15 -3.06 -35.23
CA ARG A 1026 30.84 -3.14 -35.91
C ARG A 1026 30.13 -4.47 -35.68
N SER A 1027 30.85 -5.58 -35.59
CA SER A 1027 30.27 -6.93 -35.41
C SER A 1027 30.00 -7.31 -33.96
N ASN A 1028 30.48 -6.54 -32.98
CA ASN A 1028 30.41 -6.91 -31.56
C ASN A 1028 29.77 -5.83 -30.65
N SER A 1029 29.58 -4.59 -31.09
CA SER A 1029 28.74 -3.58 -30.40
C SER A 1029 27.25 -3.79 -30.68
N ILE A 1030 26.36 -3.33 -29.77
CA ILE A 1030 24.89 -3.41 -29.98
C ILE A 1030 24.44 -2.42 -31.06
N VAL A 1031 24.87 -1.16 -30.96
CA VAL A 1031 24.63 -0.14 -32.01
C VAL A 1031 25.84 -0.12 -32.94
N PRO A 1032 25.65 -0.04 -34.28
CA PRO A 1032 26.75 -0.02 -35.23
C PRO A 1032 27.74 1.10 -34.90
N TYR A 1033 29.00 0.73 -34.68
CA TYR A 1033 30.09 1.69 -34.52
C TYR A 1033 30.20 2.56 -35.78
N ASN A 1034 29.95 3.87 -35.65
CA ASN A 1034 30.37 4.85 -36.64
C ASN A 1034 31.89 4.80 -36.67
N ASP A 1035 32.44 4.44 -37.83
CA ASP A 1035 33.87 4.20 -37.94
C ASP A 1035 34.63 5.52 -37.81
N ALA A 1036 35.21 5.75 -36.63
CA ALA A 1036 35.93 6.98 -36.32
C ALA A 1036 37.06 7.27 -37.32
N MET A 1037 37.59 6.24 -37.99
CA MET A 1037 38.54 6.42 -39.10
C MET A 1037 37.88 7.11 -40.29
N ILE A 1038 36.68 6.68 -40.70
CA ILE A 1038 35.95 7.25 -41.83
C ILE A 1038 35.58 8.71 -41.53
N GLU A 1039 35.04 8.98 -40.34
CA GLU A 1039 34.69 10.35 -39.92
C GLU A 1039 35.92 11.28 -39.87
N TYR A 1040 37.04 10.80 -39.31
CA TYR A 1040 38.28 11.55 -39.29
C TYR A 1040 38.84 11.81 -40.69
N LEU A 1041 38.76 10.82 -41.58
CA LEU A 1041 39.19 10.98 -42.96
C LEU A 1041 38.30 11.97 -43.70
N ASP A 1042 36.99 11.94 -43.50
CA ASP A 1042 36.06 12.91 -44.08
C ASP A 1042 36.31 14.34 -43.57
N TYR A 1043 36.57 14.48 -42.28
CA TYR A 1043 37.00 15.75 -41.69
C TYR A 1043 38.34 16.22 -42.29
N SER A 1044 39.35 15.34 -42.34
CA SER A 1044 40.68 15.65 -42.87
C SER A 1044 40.63 16.00 -44.36
N ILE A 1045 39.77 15.34 -45.15
CA ILE A 1045 39.51 15.66 -46.55
C ILE A 1045 38.84 17.04 -46.66
N THR A 1046 37.93 17.38 -45.76
CA THR A 1046 37.24 18.67 -45.75
C THR A 1046 38.21 19.82 -45.45
N VAL A 1047 39.06 19.65 -44.42
CA VAL A 1047 40.14 20.59 -44.11
C VAL A 1047 41.12 20.71 -45.27
N ALA A 1048 41.55 19.58 -45.86
CA ALA A 1048 42.45 19.60 -47.01
C ALA A 1048 41.84 20.27 -48.25
N LYS A 1049 40.52 20.21 -48.45
CA LYS A 1049 39.82 20.92 -49.54
C LYS A 1049 39.83 22.43 -49.32
N GLN A 1050 39.60 22.88 -48.09
CA GLN A 1050 39.69 24.30 -47.73
C GLN A 1050 41.12 24.83 -47.90
N ASP A 1051 42.10 24.04 -47.48
CA ASP A 1051 43.53 24.32 -47.68
C ASP A 1051 43.91 24.38 -49.17
N ALA A 1052 43.38 23.48 -50.00
CA ALA A 1052 43.64 23.43 -51.44
C ALA A 1052 43.05 24.65 -52.16
N GLN A 1053 41.90 25.17 -51.69
CA GLN A 1053 41.31 26.41 -52.20
C GLN A 1053 42.21 27.63 -51.91
N GLN A 1054 42.96 27.62 -50.81
CA GLN A 1054 43.88 28.70 -50.44
C GLN A 1054 45.28 28.57 -51.06
N THR A 1055 45.77 27.34 -51.26
CA THR A 1055 47.17 27.08 -51.67
C THR A 1055 47.34 26.57 -53.11
N GLY A 1056 46.25 26.29 -53.82
CA GLY A 1056 46.27 25.82 -55.22
C GLY A 1056 46.66 24.35 -55.42
N SER A 1057 47.13 23.65 -54.39
CA SER A 1057 47.53 22.24 -54.47
C SER A 1057 46.43 21.30 -53.95
N SER A 1058 45.86 20.48 -54.84
CA SER A 1058 44.84 19.47 -54.49
C SER A 1058 45.43 18.10 -54.08
N LEU A 1059 46.75 17.99 -54.04
CA LEU A 1059 47.45 16.72 -53.89
C LEU A 1059 47.13 16.02 -52.55
N ARG A 1060 47.07 16.79 -51.45
CA ARG A 1060 46.68 16.28 -50.12
C ARG A 1060 45.25 15.72 -50.11
N VAL A 1061 44.33 16.36 -50.84
CA VAL A 1061 42.94 15.90 -50.96
C VAL A 1061 42.89 14.57 -51.72
N GLN A 1062 43.67 14.43 -52.79
CA GLN A 1062 43.75 13.19 -53.57
C GLN A 1062 44.30 12.03 -52.73
N ARG A 1063 45.40 12.27 -51.99
CA ARG A 1063 46.04 11.27 -51.11
C ARG A 1063 45.09 10.76 -50.02
N LEU A 1064 44.40 11.67 -49.32
CA LEU A 1064 43.43 11.31 -48.28
C LEU A 1064 42.20 10.57 -48.83
N LYS A 1065 41.72 10.95 -50.03
CA LYS A 1065 40.62 10.22 -50.70
C LYS A 1065 41.02 8.81 -51.10
N GLN A 1066 42.23 8.64 -51.63
CA GLN A 1066 42.75 7.33 -51.99
C GLN A 1066 42.88 6.44 -50.75
N PHE A 1067 43.42 6.97 -49.65
CA PHE A 1067 43.50 6.21 -48.40
C PHE A 1067 42.11 5.82 -47.86
N LYS A 1068 41.13 6.72 -47.94
CA LYS A 1068 39.74 6.42 -47.57
C LYS A 1068 39.18 5.26 -48.40
N MET A 1069 39.35 5.30 -49.72
CA MET A 1069 38.89 4.23 -50.62
C MET A 1069 39.55 2.88 -50.30
N GLU A 1070 40.87 2.86 -50.08
CA GLU A 1070 41.60 1.65 -49.73
C GLU A 1070 41.15 1.05 -48.38
N TYR A 1071 40.87 1.91 -47.39
CA TYR A 1071 40.32 1.49 -46.10
C TYR A 1071 38.89 0.94 -46.21
N GLU A 1072 38.02 1.61 -46.96
CA GLU A 1072 36.64 1.17 -47.21
C GLU A 1072 36.58 -0.17 -47.97
N GLU A 1073 37.50 -0.38 -48.92
CA GLU A 1073 37.59 -1.65 -49.66
C GLU A 1073 38.08 -2.80 -48.77
N GLU A 1074 39.08 -2.59 -47.90
CA GLU A 1074 39.49 -3.60 -46.91
C GLU A 1074 38.35 -3.95 -45.94
N LEU A 1075 37.54 -2.97 -45.51
CA LEU A 1075 36.32 -3.25 -44.73
C LEU A 1075 35.30 -4.10 -45.50
N ARG A 1076 35.22 -3.93 -46.82
CA ARG A 1076 34.34 -4.71 -47.68
C ARG A 1076 34.85 -6.15 -47.85
N ILE A 1077 36.15 -6.33 -48.08
CA ILE A 1077 36.81 -7.64 -48.17
C ILE A 1077 36.61 -8.42 -46.87
N LEU A 1078 36.85 -7.79 -45.72
CA LEU A 1078 36.67 -8.41 -44.40
C LEU A 1078 35.20 -8.79 -44.12
N ARG A 1079 34.24 -8.07 -44.73
CA ARG A 1079 32.81 -8.39 -44.65
C ARG A 1079 32.46 -9.63 -45.48
N ASP A 1080 33.03 -9.78 -46.67
CA ASP A 1080 32.78 -10.93 -47.54
C ASP A 1080 33.52 -12.19 -47.05
N GLU A 1081 34.65 -12.05 -46.34
CA GLU A 1081 35.35 -13.11 -45.58
C GLU A 1081 34.58 -13.62 -44.32
N SER A 1082 33.28 -13.28 -44.19
CA SER A 1082 32.36 -13.42 -43.03
C SER A 1082 32.31 -14.75 -42.26
N VAL A 1083 33.03 -15.79 -42.66
CA VAL A 1083 33.21 -17.00 -41.84
C VAL A 1083 34.25 -16.75 -40.71
N GLY A 1084 35.13 -15.75 -40.81
CA GLY A 1084 36.21 -15.50 -39.84
C GLY A 1084 36.00 -14.38 -38.80
N VAL A 1085 35.13 -13.40 -39.05
CA VAL A 1085 34.97 -12.21 -38.17
C VAL A 1085 34.22 -12.53 -36.88
N ASN A 1086 33.35 -13.55 -36.90
CA ASN A 1086 32.66 -14.06 -35.71
C ASN A 1086 33.57 -14.81 -34.72
N GLN A 1087 34.88 -14.95 -34.99
CA GLN A 1087 35.87 -15.62 -34.13
C GLN A 1087 36.97 -14.68 -33.60
N ILE A 1088 36.82 -13.36 -33.71
CA ILE A 1088 37.80 -12.42 -33.14
C ILE A 1088 37.49 -12.28 -31.64
N SER A 1089 38.16 -13.06 -30.81
CA SER A 1089 38.08 -12.93 -29.34
C SER A 1089 38.90 -11.74 -28.83
N PRO A 1090 38.67 -11.27 -27.59
CA PRO A 1090 39.57 -10.32 -26.91
C PRO A 1090 41.04 -10.74 -26.90
N SER A 1091 41.32 -12.04 -26.84
CA SER A 1091 42.70 -12.57 -26.92
C SER A 1091 43.28 -12.47 -28.34
N HIS A 1092 42.45 -12.63 -29.38
CA HIS A 1092 42.84 -12.41 -30.78
C HIS A 1092 43.22 -10.94 -30.99
N VAL A 1093 42.44 -10.03 -30.42
CA VAL A 1093 42.69 -8.59 -30.43
C VAL A 1093 44.08 -8.23 -29.87
N ASN A 1094 44.44 -8.72 -28.69
CA ASN A 1094 45.75 -8.42 -28.10
C ASN A 1094 46.90 -9.00 -28.93
N ARG A 1095 46.72 -10.18 -29.53
CA ARG A 1095 47.68 -10.76 -30.48
C ARG A 1095 47.84 -9.91 -31.75
N LEU A 1096 46.77 -9.28 -32.23
CA LEU A 1096 46.84 -8.33 -33.36
C LEU A 1096 47.57 -7.04 -32.97
N LYS A 1097 47.35 -6.51 -31.75
CA LYS A 1097 48.12 -5.38 -31.21
C LYS A 1097 49.62 -5.70 -31.18
N GLU A 1098 50.01 -6.87 -30.69
CA GLU A 1098 51.43 -7.30 -30.68
C GLU A 1098 52.02 -7.42 -32.08
N LYS A 1099 51.29 -8.02 -33.02
CA LYS A 1099 51.73 -8.12 -34.43
C LYS A 1099 51.88 -6.75 -35.09
N MET A 1100 51.02 -5.79 -34.75
CA MET A 1100 51.11 -4.41 -35.22
C MET A 1100 52.34 -3.69 -34.64
N PHE A 1101 52.68 -3.95 -33.36
CA PHE A 1101 53.91 -3.43 -32.74
C PHE A 1101 55.20 -3.99 -33.36
N ALA A 1102 55.12 -5.14 -34.03
CA ALA A 1102 56.25 -5.78 -34.69
C ALA A 1102 56.49 -5.29 -36.13
N ILE A 1103 55.67 -4.35 -36.67
CA ILE A 1103 55.88 -3.80 -38.02
C ILE A 1103 57.17 -2.94 -38.02
N PRO A 1104 58.16 -3.20 -38.89
CA PRO A 1104 59.37 -2.38 -39.01
C PRO A 1104 59.06 -0.90 -39.27
N GLU A 1105 59.90 0.02 -38.77
CA GLU A 1105 59.78 1.49 -38.88
C GLU A 1105 58.60 2.14 -38.11
N PHE A 1106 57.43 1.49 -38.10
CA PHE A 1106 56.18 2.04 -37.54
C PHE A 1106 55.83 1.49 -36.17
N GLY A 1107 56.14 0.21 -35.90
CA GLY A 1107 55.70 -0.52 -34.72
C GLY A 1107 56.14 0.09 -33.40
N ALA A 1108 57.38 0.58 -33.32
CA ALA A 1108 57.89 1.29 -32.14
C ALA A 1108 57.17 2.63 -31.90
N LYS A 1109 56.88 3.39 -32.97
CA LYS A 1109 56.13 4.66 -32.92
C LYS A 1109 54.69 4.40 -32.45
N ILE A 1110 54.04 3.39 -33.02
CA ILE A 1110 52.68 2.95 -32.66
C ILE A 1110 52.63 2.50 -31.19
N LYS A 1111 53.60 1.69 -30.75
CA LYS A 1111 53.70 1.24 -29.35
C LYS A 1111 53.86 2.42 -28.39
N SER A 1112 54.74 3.36 -28.72
CA SER A 1112 54.97 4.54 -27.89
C SER A 1112 53.74 5.45 -27.79
N ALA A 1113 52.98 5.62 -28.88
CA ALA A 1113 51.77 6.44 -28.87
C ALA A 1113 50.63 5.81 -28.05
N LEU A 1114 50.52 4.47 -28.04
CA LEU A 1114 49.51 3.76 -27.24
C LEU A 1114 49.87 3.66 -25.75
N GLN A 1115 51.16 3.73 -25.37
CA GLN A 1115 51.61 3.58 -23.98
C GLN A 1115 51.66 4.90 -23.17
N ARG A 1116 51.61 6.07 -23.79
CA ARG A 1116 51.87 7.36 -23.13
C ARG A 1116 50.70 8.01 -22.39
N ARG A 1117 49.55 7.34 -22.25
CA ARG A 1117 48.39 7.88 -21.50
C ARG A 1117 47.92 7.03 -20.31
N THR A 1118 48.41 5.80 -20.13
CA THR A 1118 48.09 4.99 -18.96
C THR A 1118 48.52 5.65 -17.64
N HIS A 1119 49.57 6.51 -17.66
CA HIS A 1119 50.03 7.23 -16.47
C HIS A 1119 49.28 8.52 -16.11
N MET A 1120 48.39 9.07 -16.95
CA MET A 1120 47.56 10.23 -16.60
C MET A 1120 46.17 9.86 -16.09
N GLU A 1121 45.73 8.62 -16.33
CA GLU A 1121 44.44 8.09 -15.85
C GLU A 1121 44.55 7.44 -14.46
N GLU A 1122 45.78 7.15 -13.99
CA GLU A 1122 46.04 6.55 -12.67
C GLU A 1122 46.09 7.55 -11.50
N THR A 1123 46.01 8.87 -11.75
CA THR A 1123 46.13 9.90 -10.69
C THR A 1123 44.83 10.56 -10.24
N GLU A 1124 43.66 10.05 -10.63
CA GLU A 1124 42.37 10.49 -10.07
C GLU A 1124 41.74 9.41 -9.19
N ASN A 1125 42.19 9.39 -7.93
CA ASN A 1125 41.52 8.96 -6.70
C ASN A 1125 40.74 7.62 -6.72
N ASP A 1126 41.42 6.55 -6.28
CA ASP A 1126 40.80 5.33 -5.74
C ASP A 1126 40.05 5.56 -4.40
N ASP A 1127 40.19 6.74 -3.78
CA ASP A 1127 39.63 7.06 -2.46
C ASP A 1127 38.10 7.31 -2.44
N ASP A 1128 37.41 7.42 -3.58
CA ASP A 1128 35.97 7.78 -3.65
C ASP A 1128 35.03 6.55 -3.68
N PHE A 1129 35.56 5.32 -3.70
CA PHE A 1129 34.73 4.10 -3.85
C PHE A 1129 34.04 3.64 -2.57
N GLY A 1130 34.55 4.02 -1.39
CA GLY A 1130 33.98 3.66 -0.09
C GLY A 1130 32.61 4.32 0.19
N GLU A 1131 32.33 5.50 -0.38
CA GLU A 1131 31.08 6.26 -0.15
C GLU A 1131 29.93 5.91 -1.13
N LEU A 1132 30.20 5.12 -2.18
CA LEU A 1132 29.26 4.85 -3.30
C LEU A 1132 28.32 3.65 -3.07
N HIS A 1133 28.40 2.98 -1.92
CA HIS A 1133 27.55 1.84 -1.54
C HIS A 1133 26.57 2.25 -0.44
N ALA A 1134 25.31 2.49 -0.81
CA ALA A 1134 24.24 2.60 0.19
C ALA A 1134 23.72 1.20 0.49
N GLN A 1135 23.94 0.73 1.72
CA GLN A 1135 23.38 -0.53 2.20
C GLN A 1135 21.92 -0.30 2.57
N PHE A 1136 21.03 -1.20 2.12
CA PHE A 1136 19.69 -1.21 2.67
C PHE A 1136 19.74 -1.82 4.08
N PRO A 1137 19.18 -1.18 5.11
CA PRO A 1137 18.92 -1.85 6.39
C PRO A 1137 17.83 -2.90 6.16
N LEU A 1138 18.25 -4.16 6.03
CA LEU A 1138 17.48 -5.28 5.47
C LEU A 1138 16.87 -6.19 6.54
N ASP A 1139 16.26 -5.60 7.56
CA ASP A 1139 15.91 -6.36 8.77
C ASP A 1139 14.50 -6.98 8.74
N ARG A 1140 13.63 -6.68 7.76
CA ARG A 1140 12.25 -7.25 7.72
C ARG A 1140 11.75 -7.49 6.30
N PHE A 1141 11.95 -8.67 5.72
CA PHE A 1141 11.42 -9.02 4.39
C PHE A 1141 10.69 -10.37 4.45
N LYS A 1142 9.35 -10.35 4.33
CA LYS A 1142 8.50 -11.57 4.33
C LYS A 1142 8.52 -12.30 2.98
N HIS A 1143 8.72 -11.59 1.85
CA HIS A 1143 8.59 -12.16 0.50
C HIS A 1143 9.88 -12.68 -0.15
N ALA A 1144 11.02 -12.60 0.54
CA ALA A 1144 12.27 -13.17 0.02
C ALA A 1144 12.27 -14.72 0.00
N THR A 1145 11.31 -15.35 0.69
CA THR A 1145 11.27 -16.78 1.04
C THR A 1145 10.37 -17.63 0.15
N SER A 1146 9.31 -17.10 -0.46
CA SER A 1146 8.29 -17.91 -1.19
C SER A 1146 8.65 -18.19 -2.66
N ALA A 1147 9.49 -17.36 -3.28
CA ALA A 1147 9.74 -17.38 -4.72
C ALA A 1147 10.69 -18.49 -5.22
N VAL A 1148 11.41 -19.19 -4.34
CA VAL A 1148 12.47 -20.15 -4.74
C VAL A 1148 12.01 -21.62 -4.65
N VAL A 1149 10.90 -21.91 -3.95
CA VAL A 1149 10.49 -23.29 -3.65
C VAL A 1149 9.55 -23.88 -4.73
N SER A 1150 8.87 -23.07 -5.55
CA SER A 1150 7.80 -23.54 -6.44
C SER A 1150 8.23 -24.12 -7.80
N HIS A 1151 9.51 -24.05 -8.20
CA HIS A 1151 9.91 -24.41 -9.58
C HIS A 1151 10.51 -25.81 -9.78
N ARG A 1152 10.52 -26.70 -8.77
CA ARG A 1152 10.99 -28.10 -8.96
C ARG A 1152 9.91 -29.16 -9.12
N SER A 1153 8.63 -28.80 -9.15
CA SER A 1153 7.56 -29.80 -9.21
C SER A 1153 6.30 -29.37 -9.95
N VAL A 1154 6.38 -28.71 -11.12
CA VAL A 1154 5.28 -28.74 -12.10
C VAL A 1154 5.84 -28.62 -13.52
N ALA A 1155 6.17 -29.77 -14.11
CA ALA A 1155 6.14 -29.93 -15.56
C ALA A 1155 5.02 -30.94 -15.87
N VAL A 1156 4.15 -30.55 -16.82
CA VAL A 1156 3.12 -31.35 -17.49
C VAL A 1156 1.80 -31.55 -16.72
N SER A 1157 0.85 -30.63 -16.90
CA SER A 1157 -0.44 -30.88 -17.59
C SER A 1157 -1.35 -29.66 -17.44
N ALA A 1158 -1.58 -28.95 -18.55
CA ALA A 1158 -2.62 -27.93 -18.65
C ALA A 1158 -3.94 -28.61 -19.02
N ASP A 1159 -4.95 -28.49 -18.17
CA ASP A 1159 -6.36 -28.65 -18.55
C ASP A 1159 -7.20 -27.59 -17.80
N PRO A 1160 -7.70 -26.53 -18.48
CA PRO A 1160 -8.37 -25.40 -17.85
C PRO A 1160 -9.89 -25.62 -17.65
N SER A 1161 -10.33 -26.84 -17.34
CA SER A 1161 -11.76 -27.21 -17.31
C SER A 1161 -12.37 -27.51 -15.93
N GLN A 1162 -11.69 -27.26 -14.81
CA GLN A 1162 -12.23 -27.52 -13.46
C GLN A 1162 -12.11 -26.33 -12.49
N CYS A 1163 -12.78 -25.22 -12.81
CA CYS A 1163 -13.08 -24.16 -11.85
C CYS A 1163 -14.54 -23.71 -12.02
N CYS A 1164 -15.47 -24.52 -11.54
CA CYS A 1164 -16.86 -24.15 -11.23
C CYS A 1164 -17.39 -25.14 -10.17
N GLU A 1165 -18.20 -24.62 -9.23
CA GLU A 1165 -18.78 -25.28 -8.04
C GLU A 1165 -17.78 -25.33 -6.86
N VAL A 1166 -17.99 -24.61 -5.75
CA VAL A 1166 -19.14 -24.74 -4.85
C VAL A 1166 -19.50 -23.39 -4.21
N GLN A 1167 -20.78 -23.01 -4.34
CA GLN A 1167 -21.48 -22.11 -3.41
C GLN A 1167 -22.15 -22.95 -2.32
N MET A 1168 -21.95 -22.60 -1.06
CA MET A 1168 -22.99 -22.32 -0.05
C MET A 1168 -22.35 -21.68 1.18
#